data_AF-A0AAD1WL26-F1
#
_entry.id   AF-A0AAD1WL26-F1
#
_cell.length_a   1.000
_cell.length_b   1.000
_cell.length_c   1.000
_cell.angle_alpha   90.00
_cell.angle_beta   90.00
_cell.angle_gamma   90.00
#
_symmetry.space_group_name_H-M   'P 1'
#
loop_
_entity.id
_entity.type
_entity.pdbx_description
1 polymer ?
#
loop_
_entity_poly.entity_id
_entity_poly.type
_entity_poly.pdbx_seq_one_letter_code
_entity_poly.pdbx_strand_id
1 'polypeptide(L)'
;MAKRVAIIGAGCSGLAAIKCCLEEGLEPTCFEKSEDIGGLWRYTETVEEGRASIYSSVVTNTSKEMMCYSDFPMPADFPAYLHSSKVLEYLRLYAEHFRLLKYIQFKTEVCCVTKHSDFSSSGQWEIITEKNGSQRKTIFDAILVGNGHFFKPYLPMDSLPGIEKFQGYYIHSRFYKKSEDYRGKTVLVVGIGNSAGDISSEISSIAKQVYISTYQGSWVLSRVSKWGFPLDMMFSTRCHFGIMNTLPSGLRTKLIEKQLNSWFDHENYGLQPKDRSTLKEPIVNDYLPSNILCGAVRVKPKIKQFTETSVIFEDETMIKDVDAIIFATGYSFSFPFLDDSIIKVNDDNKLNLYKYVFPPHLEKPTLAFLGVLQPFGAIIPVVELQSRWATRIFKGVTRLPPVHEMESHIKKTEDKQVKTFTKSRNQTLQMHFIEYMDEVAMEIGIRPSLMHLLFTDPQLAYHIFFGPCTPYQYRLYGPGKWPGARKAILTQWNRTLNPSRTRVINSRRQSLKRKLRYSGTVVQSSSAVGHLAGLRTKLIEKQLNSWFDHENYGLQPKDRSTLKEPIVNDYLPSNILCGAVRVKPKIKQFTETSVIFEDETMIKDVDAIIFATGYSFSFPFLDDSIIKVNDDNKLNLYKYVFPPHLEKPTLAFLGVLQPFGAIIPVVELQSRWATRIFKGVTRLPPVHEMESHIKKTEDKQVKTFTKSRNQTLQMHFIEYMDEVAMEIGIRPSLMHLLFTDPQLAYHIFFGPCTPYQYRLYGPGKWPGARKAILTQWNRTLNPSRTRVTYKCQKSKPHFKRQLGILVMLITILVGLYYMSFQTFL
;
A
#
# COMPACT_ATOMS: atom_id res chain seq x y z
N MET A 1 25.81 39.25 12.50
CA MET A 1 25.64 38.18 11.49
C MET A 1 26.22 36.92 12.09
N ALA A 2 25.53 35.79 11.99
CA ALA A 2 26.03 34.54 12.55
C ALA A 2 27.14 33.94 11.67
N LYS A 3 28.21 33.45 12.29
CA LYS A 3 29.28 32.72 11.61
C LYS A 3 29.33 31.26 12.08
N ARG A 4 29.31 31.04 13.40
CA ARG A 4 29.33 29.70 14.02
C ARG A 4 27.93 29.22 14.36
N VAL A 5 27.53 28.08 13.79
CA VAL A 5 26.18 27.51 13.97
C VAL A 5 26.26 26.16 14.66
N ALA A 6 25.54 26.00 15.76
CA ALA A 6 25.36 24.68 16.38
C ALA A 6 24.19 23.93 15.75
N ILE A 7 24.34 22.63 15.53
CA ILE A 7 23.31 21.76 14.99
C ILE A 7 23.07 20.62 15.98
N ILE A 8 21.83 20.44 16.42
CA ILE A 8 21.47 19.42 17.42
C ILE A 8 20.87 18.20 16.70
N GLY A 9 21.60 17.09 16.68
CA GLY A 9 21.24 15.81 16.06
C GLY A 9 21.71 15.68 14.60
N ALA A 10 22.25 14.51 14.26
CA ALA A 10 22.74 14.12 12.93
C ALA A 10 21.78 13.17 12.18
N GLY A 11 20.47 13.37 12.38
CA GLY A 11 19.43 12.78 11.54
C GLY A 11 19.36 13.43 10.15
N CYS A 12 18.32 13.10 9.37
CA CYS A 12 18.14 13.72 8.04
C CYS A 12 18.02 15.26 8.09
N SER A 13 17.43 15.83 9.15
CA SER A 13 17.42 17.28 9.37
C SER A 13 18.82 17.85 9.61
N GLY A 14 19.63 17.17 10.44
CA GLY A 14 20.99 17.60 10.76
C GLY A 14 21.93 17.58 9.56
N LEU A 15 21.87 16.53 8.74
CA LEU A 15 22.69 16.44 7.52
C LEU A 15 22.34 17.55 6.53
N ALA A 16 21.05 17.85 6.34
CA ALA A 16 20.61 18.99 5.55
C ALA A 16 21.11 20.32 6.13
N ALA A 17 21.01 20.50 7.45
CA ALA A 17 21.47 21.69 8.15
C ALA A 17 22.97 21.94 7.93
N ILE A 18 23.82 20.92 8.11
CA ILE A 18 25.27 21.04 7.90
C ILE A 18 25.53 21.49 6.46
N LYS A 19 24.93 20.79 5.49
CA LYS A 19 25.11 21.10 4.06
C LYS A 19 24.66 22.51 3.71
N CYS A 20 23.50 22.95 4.21
CA CYS A 20 22.98 24.30 3.96
C CYS A 20 23.85 25.38 4.63
N CYS A 21 24.37 25.13 5.83
CA CYS A 21 25.34 26.03 6.46
C CYS A 21 26.56 26.24 5.57
N LEU A 22 27.12 25.15 5.01
CA LEU A 22 28.28 25.23 4.12
C LEU A 22 27.95 25.95 2.80
N GLU A 23 26.78 25.71 2.20
CA GLU A 23 26.34 26.42 0.99
C GLU A 23 26.23 27.94 1.21
N GLU A 24 25.86 28.37 2.41
CA GLU A 24 25.75 29.78 2.76
C GLU A 24 27.04 30.36 3.38
N GLY A 25 28.12 29.58 3.50
CA GLY A 25 29.41 30.04 4.02
C GLY A 25 29.45 30.21 5.55
N LEU A 26 28.62 29.46 6.28
CA LEU A 26 28.61 29.38 7.74
C LEU A 26 29.51 28.23 8.23
N GLU A 27 29.87 28.24 9.50
CA GLU A 27 30.74 27.26 10.17
C GLU A 27 29.89 26.35 11.08
N PRO A 28 29.42 25.18 10.61
CA PRO A 28 28.57 24.29 11.39
C PRO A 28 29.39 23.41 12.36
N THR A 29 28.86 23.23 13.57
CA THR A 29 29.24 22.14 14.49
C THR A 29 28.00 21.36 14.87
N CYS A 30 27.95 20.08 14.49
CA CYS A 30 26.84 19.19 14.80
C CYS A 30 27.16 18.29 15.99
N PHE A 31 26.22 18.19 16.92
CA PHE A 31 26.30 17.31 18.09
C PHE A 31 25.32 16.16 17.94
N GLU A 32 25.84 14.93 17.95
CA GLU A 32 25.04 13.71 17.84
C GLU A 32 25.24 12.87 19.10
N LYS A 33 24.12 12.58 19.78
CA LYS A 33 24.11 11.80 21.02
C LYS A 33 24.61 10.38 20.79
N SER A 34 24.26 9.78 19.65
CA SER A 34 24.63 8.41 19.32
C SER A 34 25.97 8.34 18.56
N GLU A 35 26.33 7.13 18.12
CA GLU A 35 27.66 6.86 17.55
C GLU A 35 27.76 6.97 16.02
N ASP A 36 26.63 7.21 15.34
CA ASP A 36 26.57 7.29 13.88
C ASP A 36 25.43 8.24 13.46
N ILE A 37 25.36 8.58 12.17
CA ILE A 37 24.31 9.41 11.58
C ILE A 37 23.00 8.64 11.39
N GLY A 38 21.96 9.35 10.93
CA GLY A 38 20.73 8.76 10.40
C GLY A 38 19.54 8.76 11.35
N GLY A 39 19.78 8.83 12.67
CA GLY A 39 18.74 8.97 13.69
C GLY A 39 17.70 7.85 13.63
N LEU A 40 16.48 8.19 13.22
CA LEU A 40 15.36 7.24 13.03
C LEU A 40 15.70 6.11 12.04
N TRP A 41 16.40 6.43 10.95
CA TRP A 41 16.65 5.47 9.87
C TRP A 41 17.79 4.48 10.16
N ARG A 42 18.51 4.67 11.27
CA ARG A 42 19.48 3.70 11.75
C ARG A 42 18.79 2.68 12.63
N TYR A 43 18.44 1.53 12.05
CA TYR A 43 17.93 0.39 12.79
C TYR A 43 18.99 -0.12 13.78
N THR A 44 18.54 -0.44 14.99
CA THR A 44 19.31 -1.12 16.03
C THR A 44 18.41 -2.14 16.69
N GLU A 45 18.98 -3.24 17.15
CA GLU A 45 18.25 -4.30 17.86
C GLU A 45 17.68 -3.77 19.18
N THR A 46 18.46 -2.98 19.93
CA THR A 46 18.05 -2.35 21.19
C THR A 46 17.48 -0.96 21.00
N VAL A 47 16.62 -0.53 21.92
CA VAL A 47 16.06 0.84 21.95
C VAL A 47 17.04 1.75 22.67
N GLU A 48 17.50 2.81 22.01
CA GLU A 48 18.35 3.84 22.60
C GLU A 48 17.50 5.00 23.15
N GLU A 49 17.79 5.43 24.38
CA GLU A 49 17.05 6.54 25.02
C GLU A 49 17.37 7.88 24.36
N GLY A 50 16.35 8.72 24.16
CA GLY A 50 16.47 9.99 23.43
C GLY A 50 16.59 9.86 21.90
N ARG A 51 16.67 8.64 21.33
CA ARG A 51 16.62 8.41 19.88
C ARG A 51 15.33 7.71 19.47
N ALA A 52 14.76 8.08 18.33
CA ALA A 52 13.61 7.37 17.77
C ALA A 52 13.96 5.91 17.40
N SER A 53 13.00 5.00 17.53
CA SER A 53 13.18 3.56 17.29
C SER A 53 12.29 3.09 16.15
N ILE A 54 12.82 2.19 15.31
CA ILE A 54 12.10 1.50 14.23
C ILE A 54 12.22 -0.02 14.39
N TYR A 55 11.27 -0.75 13.80
CA TYR A 55 11.29 -2.20 13.65
C TYR A 55 12.03 -2.63 12.38
N SER A 56 12.45 -3.90 12.32
CA SER A 56 13.41 -4.37 11.31
C SER A 56 12.87 -4.34 9.89
N SER A 57 11.54 -4.39 9.71
CA SER A 57 10.88 -4.52 8.40
C SER A 57 10.38 -3.18 7.82
N VAL A 58 10.73 -2.03 8.44
CA VAL A 58 10.26 -0.71 7.97
C VAL A 58 10.68 -0.44 6.52
N VAL A 59 9.67 -0.14 5.69
CA VAL A 59 9.81 0.35 4.32
C VAL A 59 9.15 1.73 4.21
N THR A 60 9.77 2.65 3.48
CA THR A 60 9.24 4.00 3.28
C THR A 60 7.81 3.99 2.73
N ASN A 61 7.01 4.97 3.15
CA ASN A 61 5.68 5.25 2.61
C ASN A 61 5.70 6.34 1.51
N THR A 62 6.87 6.92 1.26
CA THR A 62 7.15 7.86 0.17
C THR A 62 8.22 7.30 -0.76
N SER A 63 8.12 7.61 -2.04
CA SER A 63 8.97 7.08 -3.09
C SER A 63 10.29 7.82 -3.21
N LYS A 64 11.30 7.13 -3.76
CA LYS A 64 12.69 7.60 -3.78
C LYS A 64 12.89 8.98 -4.42
N GLU A 65 12.16 9.26 -5.51
CA GLU A 65 12.27 10.52 -6.24
C GLU A 65 11.51 11.67 -5.55
N MET A 66 10.56 11.35 -4.65
CA MET A 66 9.82 12.32 -3.84
C MET A 66 10.50 12.59 -2.50
N MET A 67 11.29 11.64 -2.00
CA MET A 67 11.92 11.66 -0.68
C MET A 67 13.37 12.14 -0.66
N CYS A 68 14.08 12.18 -1.78
CA CYS A 68 15.49 12.59 -1.79
C CYS A 68 15.70 14.09 -1.47
N TYR A 69 16.94 14.49 -1.15
CA TYR A 69 17.36 15.89 -1.16
C TYR A 69 17.31 16.46 -2.59
N SER A 70 17.01 17.75 -2.70
CA SER A 70 16.67 18.43 -3.95
C SER A 70 17.79 18.52 -4.98
N ASP A 71 19.04 18.34 -4.57
CA ASP A 71 20.23 18.36 -5.44
C ASP A 71 21.05 17.05 -5.40
N PHE A 72 20.49 16.00 -4.79
CA PHE A 72 21.14 14.70 -4.68
C PHE A 72 20.13 13.56 -4.88
N PRO A 73 19.79 13.19 -6.12
CA PRO A 73 18.89 12.07 -6.41
C PRO A 73 19.39 10.77 -5.76
N MET A 74 18.45 9.94 -5.30
CA MET A 74 18.80 8.58 -4.88
C MET A 74 19.36 7.75 -6.05
N PRO A 75 20.24 6.76 -5.80
CA PRO A 75 20.82 5.93 -6.85
C PRO A 75 19.77 5.32 -7.79
N ALA A 76 20.14 5.19 -9.08
CA ALA A 76 19.21 4.78 -10.12
C ALA A 76 18.71 3.35 -9.94
N ASP A 77 19.52 2.48 -9.33
CA ASP A 77 19.28 1.06 -9.04
C ASP A 77 18.50 0.81 -7.73
N PHE A 78 18.36 1.82 -6.87
CA PHE A 78 17.55 1.71 -5.66
C PHE A 78 16.07 1.49 -6.00
N PRO A 79 15.32 0.67 -5.24
CA PRO A 79 13.90 0.45 -5.47
C PRO A 79 13.07 1.72 -5.26
N ALA A 80 11.84 1.74 -5.78
CA ALA A 80 10.98 2.91 -5.74
C ALA A 80 10.57 3.27 -4.30
N TYR A 81 10.35 2.26 -3.44
CA TYR A 81 10.20 2.40 -2.00
C TYR A 81 11.34 1.67 -1.31
N LEU A 82 11.82 2.20 -0.20
CA LEU A 82 13.12 1.82 0.37
C LEU A 82 12.94 1.14 1.72
N HIS A 83 13.60 0.00 1.89
CA HIS A 83 13.85 -0.52 3.22
C HIS A 83 14.69 0.49 4.03
N SER A 84 14.48 0.55 5.35
CA SER A 84 15.19 1.48 6.25
C SER A 84 16.71 1.49 6.05
N SER A 85 17.32 0.30 5.82
CA SER A 85 18.76 0.17 5.54
C SER A 85 19.20 0.91 4.27
N LYS A 86 18.37 0.92 3.21
CA LYS A 86 18.65 1.67 1.98
C LYS A 86 18.48 3.18 2.16
N VAL A 87 17.60 3.62 3.06
CA VAL A 87 17.53 5.04 3.44
C VAL A 87 18.80 5.45 4.17
N LEU A 88 19.28 4.65 5.13
CA LEU A 88 20.55 4.92 5.82
C LEU A 88 21.73 4.94 4.84
N GLU A 89 21.79 4.00 3.89
CA GLU A 89 22.79 3.98 2.82
C GLU A 89 22.79 5.30 2.03
N TYR A 90 21.60 5.79 1.63
CA TYR A 90 21.47 7.09 0.97
C TYR A 90 21.96 8.27 1.83
N LEU A 91 21.64 8.29 3.13
CA LEU A 91 22.12 9.34 4.04
C LEU A 91 23.65 9.32 4.20
N ARG A 92 24.27 8.14 4.21
CA ARG A 92 25.73 7.98 4.19
C ARG A 92 26.34 8.47 2.88
N LEU A 93 25.76 8.10 1.73
CA LEU A 93 26.19 8.62 0.42
C LEU A 93 26.11 10.15 0.35
N TYR A 94 25.04 10.74 0.90
CA TYR A 94 24.89 12.19 0.97
C TYR A 94 25.97 12.83 1.86
N ALA A 95 26.20 12.28 3.05
CA ALA A 95 27.22 12.76 3.98
C ALA A 95 28.64 12.65 3.40
N GLU A 96 28.93 11.58 2.66
CA GLU A 96 30.20 11.39 1.95
C GLU A 96 30.37 12.39 0.80
N HIS A 97 29.37 12.48 -0.08
CA HIS A 97 29.40 13.35 -1.27
C HIS A 97 29.68 14.82 -0.91
N PHE A 98 29.02 15.32 0.13
CA PHE A 98 29.18 16.70 0.61
C PHE A 98 30.22 16.84 1.74
N ARG A 99 30.94 15.76 2.10
CA ARG A 99 31.99 15.71 3.14
C ARG A 99 31.52 16.28 4.49
N LEU A 100 30.33 15.87 4.94
CA LEU A 100 29.66 16.41 6.11
C LEU A 100 30.17 15.83 7.44
N LEU A 101 30.70 14.60 7.41
CA LEU A 101 31.05 13.85 8.64
C LEU A 101 32.04 14.58 9.56
N LYS A 102 32.96 15.38 8.99
CA LYS A 102 33.96 16.13 9.76
C LYS A 102 33.38 17.22 10.67
N TYR A 103 32.12 17.61 10.46
CA TYR A 103 31.42 18.60 11.29
C TYR A 103 30.61 17.96 12.41
N ILE A 104 30.60 16.63 12.52
CA ILE A 104 29.76 15.89 13.46
C ILE A 104 30.63 15.40 14.63
N GLN A 105 30.18 15.73 15.84
CA GLN A 105 30.73 15.20 17.08
C GLN A 105 29.80 14.13 17.61
N PHE A 106 30.17 12.87 17.39
CA PHE A 106 29.45 11.71 17.91
C PHE A 106 29.69 11.49 19.40
N LYS A 107 28.73 10.80 20.03
CA LYS A 107 28.69 10.54 21.48
C LYS A 107 28.76 11.84 22.29
N THR A 108 28.13 12.89 21.77
CA THR A 108 28.10 14.22 22.38
C THR A 108 26.64 14.65 22.54
N GLU A 109 26.12 14.54 23.77
CA GLU A 109 24.76 14.97 24.11
C GLU A 109 24.73 16.48 24.36
N VAL A 110 23.68 17.15 23.88
CA VAL A 110 23.40 18.55 24.24
C VAL A 110 22.50 18.54 25.46
N CYS A 111 23.04 18.96 26.60
CA CYS A 111 22.36 18.92 27.89
C CYS A 111 21.54 20.18 28.15
N CYS A 112 22.08 21.35 27.77
CA CYS A 112 21.44 22.63 28.03
C CYS A 112 21.82 23.67 26.98
N VAL A 113 20.85 24.51 26.61
CA VAL A 113 20.97 25.63 25.68
C VAL A 113 20.35 26.86 26.35
N THR A 114 21.16 27.88 26.61
CA THR A 114 20.74 29.12 27.24
C THR A 114 21.10 30.32 26.38
N LYS A 115 20.33 31.41 26.51
CA LYS A 115 20.70 32.70 25.94
C LYS A 115 22.00 33.18 26.60
N HIS A 116 22.96 33.64 25.82
CA HIS A 116 24.14 34.28 26.38
C HIS A 116 23.76 35.59 27.11
N SER A 117 24.58 36.07 28.03
CA SER A 117 24.27 37.22 28.88
C SER A 117 23.98 38.51 28.10
N ASP A 118 24.52 38.64 26.89
CA ASP A 118 24.33 39.78 25.98
C ASP A 118 23.41 39.46 24.78
N PHE A 119 22.54 38.45 24.88
CA PHE A 119 21.70 37.97 23.77
C PHE A 119 20.93 39.08 23.04
N SER A 120 20.42 40.08 23.76
CA SER A 120 19.69 41.21 23.16
C SER A 120 20.51 42.01 22.14
N SER A 121 21.84 42.06 22.29
CA SER A 121 22.75 42.68 21.32
C SER A 121 23.40 41.64 20.40
N SER A 122 23.92 40.54 20.95
CA SER A 122 24.74 39.55 20.23
C SER A 122 23.90 38.50 19.48
N GLY A 123 22.77 38.09 20.05
CA GLY A 123 21.96 36.95 19.61
C GLY A 123 22.61 35.58 19.85
N GLN A 124 23.67 35.52 20.67
CA GLN A 124 24.48 34.31 20.87
C GLN A 124 23.90 33.36 21.92
N TRP A 125 24.23 32.08 21.76
CA TRP A 125 23.78 31.02 22.61
C TRP A 125 24.94 30.33 23.32
N GLU A 126 24.70 29.94 24.55
CA GLU A 126 25.57 29.09 25.33
C GLU A 126 25.04 27.65 25.30
N ILE A 127 25.90 26.71 24.94
CA ILE A 127 25.54 25.28 24.83
C ILE A 127 26.44 24.48 25.75
N ILE A 128 25.82 23.70 26.63
CA ILE A 128 26.46 22.70 27.48
C ILE A 128 26.29 21.34 26.80
N THR A 129 27.43 20.72 26.48
CA THR A 129 27.49 19.40 25.88
C THR A 129 28.17 18.42 26.83
N GLU A 130 27.76 17.16 26.82
CA GLU A 130 28.38 16.09 27.60
C GLU A 130 28.93 15.00 26.68
N LYS A 131 30.17 14.61 26.95
CA LYS A 131 30.85 13.48 26.28
C LYS A 131 31.68 12.72 27.29
N ASN A 132 31.45 11.42 27.41
CA ASN A 132 32.15 10.54 28.38
C ASN A 132 32.11 11.10 29.81
N GLY A 133 30.97 11.63 30.25
CA GLY A 133 30.79 12.25 31.58
C GLY A 133 31.47 13.61 31.77
N SER A 134 32.18 14.12 30.76
CA SER A 134 32.79 15.46 30.81
C SER A 134 31.90 16.47 30.12
N GLN A 135 31.56 17.54 30.83
CA GLN A 135 30.77 18.65 30.27
C GLN A 135 31.66 19.73 29.69
N ARG A 136 31.27 20.25 28.53
CA ARG A 136 31.92 21.37 27.86
C ARG A 136 30.91 22.44 27.50
N LYS A 137 31.24 23.66 27.89
CA LYS A 137 30.51 24.89 27.58
C LYS A 137 31.09 25.54 26.33
N THR A 138 30.25 25.85 25.35
CA THR A 138 30.67 26.48 24.08
C THR A 138 29.65 27.53 23.63
N ILE A 139 30.13 28.67 23.14
CA ILE A 139 29.28 29.74 22.59
C ILE A 139 29.14 29.59 21.07
N PHE A 140 27.93 29.83 20.57
CA PHE A 140 27.57 29.81 19.15
C PHE A 140 26.71 31.02 18.77
N ASP A 141 26.77 31.44 17.51
CA ASP A 141 26.01 32.60 17.03
C ASP A 141 24.56 32.25 16.69
N ALA A 142 24.30 30.99 16.33
CA ALA A 142 22.96 30.50 16.04
C ALA A 142 22.84 28.99 16.24
N ILE A 143 21.60 28.49 16.33
CA ILE A 143 21.28 27.09 16.59
C ILE A 143 20.22 26.56 15.61
N LEU A 144 20.49 25.39 15.04
CA LEU A 144 19.53 24.58 14.29
C LEU A 144 19.18 23.31 15.09
N VAL A 145 17.91 23.16 15.46
CA VAL A 145 17.41 22.02 16.24
C VAL A 145 16.84 20.95 15.30
N GLY A 146 17.50 19.79 15.22
CA GLY A 146 17.14 18.69 14.31
C GLY A 146 16.97 17.32 15.00
N ASN A 147 16.66 17.31 16.31
CA ASN A 147 16.55 16.09 17.13
C ASN A 147 15.29 15.23 16.84
N GLY A 148 14.33 15.76 16.08
CA GLY A 148 13.09 15.05 15.72
C GLY A 148 12.08 14.94 16.87
N HIS A 149 10.96 14.26 16.62
CA HIS A 149 9.80 14.26 17.53
C HIS A 149 9.14 12.88 17.76
N PHE A 150 9.74 11.79 17.28
CA PHE A 150 9.21 10.42 17.40
C PHE A 150 9.96 9.57 18.46
N PHE A 151 10.35 10.18 19.59
CA PHE A 151 11.16 9.48 20.60
C PHE A 151 10.42 9.22 21.92
N LYS A 152 9.56 10.12 22.40
CA LYS A 152 8.83 9.91 23.67
C LYS A 152 7.52 9.14 23.41
N PRO A 153 7.38 7.88 23.84
CA PRO A 153 6.16 7.10 23.59
C PRO A 153 4.96 7.73 24.31
N TYR A 154 3.77 7.68 23.69
CA TYR A 154 2.53 8.16 24.32
C TYR A 154 1.63 6.98 24.69
N LEU A 155 1.44 6.77 26.00
CA LEU A 155 0.56 5.73 26.56
C LEU A 155 -0.53 6.40 27.38
N PRO A 156 -1.79 6.42 26.93
CA PRO A 156 -2.88 7.08 27.64
C PRO A 156 -3.46 6.17 28.73
N MET A 157 -2.69 5.91 29.80
CA MET A 157 -3.05 4.94 30.85
C MET A 157 -4.42 5.25 31.50
N ASP A 158 -4.72 6.53 31.73
CA ASP A 158 -6.00 6.96 32.33
C ASP A 158 -7.23 6.59 31.49
N SER A 159 -7.04 6.34 30.19
CA SER A 159 -8.11 5.96 29.26
C SER A 159 -8.29 4.44 29.10
N LEU A 160 -7.57 3.64 29.89
CA LEU A 160 -7.48 2.18 29.76
C LEU A 160 -7.87 1.45 31.06
N PRO A 161 -9.15 1.48 31.48
CA PRO A 161 -9.57 0.85 32.73
C PRO A 161 -9.24 -0.65 32.76
N GLY A 162 -8.68 -1.13 33.88
CA GLY A 162 -8.41 -2.55 34.10
C GLY A 162 -7.08 -3.04 33.51
N ILE A 163 -6.29 -2.20 32.84
CA ILE A 163 -5.01 -2.60 32.24
C ILE A 163 -4.02 -3.10 33.31
N GLU A 164 -4.12 -2.57 34.53
CA GLU A 164 -3.35 -2.98 35.69
C GLU A 164 -3.62 -4.43 36.13
N LYS A 165 -4.77 -5.00 35.74
CA LYS A 165 -5.15 -6.39 36.04
C LYS A 165 -4.66 -7.37 34.99
N PHE A 166 -4.29 -6.88 33.80
CA PHE A 166 -3.94 -7.72 32.66
C PHE A 166 -2.67 -8.53 32.95
N GLN A 167 -2.76 -9.85 32.87
CA GLN A 167 -1.68 -10.79 33.20
C GLN A 167 -0.71 -11.03 32.02
N GLY A 168 -1.14 -10.75 30.79
CA GLY A 168 -0.25 -10.72 29.64
C GLY A 168 0.69 -9.51 29.68
N TYR A 169 1.56 -9.39 28.68
CA TYR A 169 2.47 -8.24 28.59
C TYR A 169 1.97 -7.20 27.60
N TYR A 170 2.35 -5.95 27.81
CA TYR A 170 2.05 -4.89 26.87
C TYR A 170 3.26 -3.99 26.63
N ILE A 171 3.37 -3.48 25.41
CA ILE A 171 4.45 -2.57 25.01
C ILE A 171 3.91 -1.42 24.17
N HIS A 172 4.64 -0.31 24.11
CA HIS A 172 4.45 0.68 23.06
C HIS A 172 5.16 0.24 21.76
N SER A 173 4.66 0.66 20.61
CA SER A 173 5.24 0.35 19.29
C SER A 173 6.72 0.74 19.14
N ARG A 174 7.20 1.69 19.94
CA ARG A 174 8.62 2.08 20.08
C ARG A 174 9.53 0.88 20.40
N PHE A 175 9.03 -0.06 21.21
CA PHE A 175 9.76 -1.22 21.70
C PHE A 175 9.61 -2.46 20.81
N TYR A 176 8.71 -2.41 19.82
CA TYR A 176 8.57 -3.51 18.86
C TYR A 176 9.77 -3.53 17.90
N LYS A 177 10.33 -4.72 17.68
CA LYS A 177 11.52 -4.92 16.82
C LYS A 177 11.32 -5.97 15.74
N LYS A 178 10.82 -7.14 16.12
CA LYS A 178 10.65 -8.32 15.26
C LYS A 178 9.34 -9.02 15.61
N SER A 179 8.78 -9.74 14.65
CA SER A 179 7.51 -10.44 14.83
C SER A 179 7.63 -11.78 15.55
N GLU A 180 8.80 -12.43 15.52
CA GLU A 180 9.01 -13.80 15.99
C GLU A 180 8.52 -14.05 17.43
N ASP A 181 8.66 -13.06 18.31
CA ASP A 181 8.22 -13.10 19.71
C ASP A 181 6.69 -13.29 19.86
N TYR A 182 5.93 -13.14 18.79
CA TYR A 182 4.47 -13.21 18.75
C TYR A 182 3.93 -14.49 18.10
N ARG A 183 4.81 -15.44 17.75
CA ARG A 183 4.41 -16.73 17.18
C ARG A 183 3.42 -17.46 18.09
N GLY A 184 2.29 -17.89 17.51
CA GLY A 184 1.25 -18.63 18.23
C GLY A 184 0.47 -17.85 19.28
N LYS A 185 0.70 -16.53 19.43
CA LYS A 185 0.03 -15.67 20.41
C LYS A 185 -1.24 -15.02 19.86
N THR A 186 -2.16 -14.66 20.73
CA THR A 186 -3.27 -13.73 20.47
C THR A 186 -2.80 -12.31 20.78
N VAL A 187 -2.77 -11.44 19.77
CA VAL A 187 -2.19 -10.09 19.89
C VAL A 187 -3.24 -9.01 19.64
N LEU A 188 -3.30 -8.01 20.51
CA LEU A 188 -4.10 -6.80 20.31
C LEU A 188 -3.20 -5.60 20.00
N VAL A 189 -3.31 -5.05 18.80
CA VAL A 189 -2.68 -3.78 18.41
C VAL A 189 -3.67 -2.63 18.65
N VAL A 190 -3.29 -1.66 19.47
CA VAL A 190 -4.15 -0.51 19.85
C VAL A 190 -3.74 0.71 19.06
N GLY A 191 -4.68 1.29 18.30
CA GLY A 191 -4.44 2.42 17.42
C GLY A 191 -4.54 2.05 15.94
N ILE A 192 -4.55 3.07 15.08
CA ILE A 192 -4.61 2.89 13.62
C ILE A 192 -3.71 3.91 12.89
N GLY A 193 -2.45 3.97 13.32
CA GLY A 193 -1.38 4.68 12.61
C GLY A 193 -0.66 3.77 11.62
N ASN A 194 0.30 4.31 10.85
CA ASN A 194 1.14 3.52 9.94
C ASN A 194 1.82 2.35 10.67
N SER A 195 2.40 2.57 11.86
CA SER A 195 2.98 1.50 12.67
C SER A 195 1.98 0.42 13.07
N ALA A 196 0.72 0.76 13.33
CA ALA A 196 -0.30 -0.23 13.69
C ALA A 196 -0.62 -1.16 12.50
N GLY A 197 -0.74 -0.59 11.30
CA GLY A 197 -0.97 -1.35 10.07
C GLY A 197 0.18 -2.29 9.73
N ASP A 198 1.42 -1.80 9.83
CA ASP A 198 2.63 -2.58 9.54
C ASP A 198 2.82 -3.70 10.57
N ILE A 199 2.80 -3.39 11.86
CA ILE A 199 2.98 -4.38 12.95
C ILE A 199 1.88 -5.45 12.91
N SER A 200 0.62 -5.06 12.72
CA SER A 200 -0.48 -6.04 12.64
C SER A 200 -0.34 -6.96 11.43
N SER A 201 0.09 -6.43 10.28
CA SER A 201 0.27 -7.22 9.06
C SER A 201 1.48 -8.15 9.11
N GLU A 202 2.55 -7.74 9.78
CA GLU A 202 3.75 -8.55 9.95
C GLU A 202 3.47 -9.73 10.89
N ILE A 203 2.88 -9.46 12.05
CA ILE A 203 2.57 -10.46 13.09
C ILE A 203 1.48 -11.45 12.61
N SER A 204 0.53 -11.02 11.78
CA SER A 204 -0.60 -11.87 11.36
C SER A 204 -0.23 -13.14 10.60
N SER A 205 1.00 -13.21 10.09
CA SER A 205 1.52 -14.41 9.41
C SER A 205 1.93 -15.55 10.35
N ILE A 206 2.19 -15.25 11.63
CA ILE A 206 2.75 -16.21 12.61
C ILE A 206 1.99 -16.27 13.94
N ALA A 207 1.20 -15.25 14.27
CA ALA A 207 0.35 -15.23 15.44
C ALA A 207 -0.85 -16.16 15.29
N LYS A 208 -1.43 -16.61 16.41
CA LYS A 208 -2.70 -17.35 16.43
C LYS A 208 -3.85 -16.49 15.94
N GLN A 209 -3.88 -15.22 16.35
CA GLN A 209 -4.86 -14.24 15.91
C GLN A 209 -4.38 -12.81 16.21
N VAL A 210 -4.65 -11.86 15.31
CA VAL A 210 -4.34 -10.44 15.52
C VAL A 210 -5.61 -9.61 15.50
N TYR A 211 -5.77 -8.75 16.49
CA TYR A 211 -6.82 -7.74 16.54
C TYR A 211 -6.22 -6.35 16.41
N ILE A 212 -6.89 -5.46 15.68
CA ILE A 212 -6.51 -4.04 15.61
C ILE A 212 -7.66 -3.18 16.13
N SER A 213 -7.44 -2.44 17.21
CA SER A 213 -8.48 -1.59 17.82
C SER A 213 -8.39 -0.15 17.32
N THR A 214 -9.54 0.39 16.86
CA THR A 214 -9.64 1.77 16.40
C THR A 214 -10.94 2.44 16.82
N TYR A 215 -10.84 3.65 17.36
CA TYR A 215 -12.00 4.48 17.68
C TYR A 215 -12.58 5.16 16.44
N GLN A 216 -11.75 5.96 15.74
CA GLN A 216 -12.20 6.79 14.62
C GLN A 216 -12.27 6.02 13.30
N GLY A 217 -11.45 4.98 13.11
CA GLY A 217 -11.15 4.43 11.78
C GLY A 217 -10.02 5.21 11.07
N SER A 218 -9.63 4.74 9.89
CA SER A 218 -8.69 5.43 9.01
C SER A 218 -8.87 4.96 7.56
N TRP A 219 -8.51 5.82 6.63
CA TRP A 219 -8.32 5.40 5.24
C TRP A 219 -7.02 4.62 5.11
N VAL A 220 -7.00 3.58 4.28
CA VAL A 220 -5.85 2.74 3.98
C VAL A 220 -5.57 2.81 2.49
N LEU A 221 -4.30 3.03 2.16
CA LEU A 221 -3.79 3.20 0.81
C LEU A 221 -2.64 2.23 0.56
N SER A 222 -2.51 1.80 -0.68
CA SER A 222 -1.35 1.04 -1.15
C SER A 222 -0.27 1.99 -1.66
N ARG A 223 1.00 1.62 -1.46
CA ARG A 223 2.15 2.19 -2.18
C ARG A 223 1.98 2.02 -3.70
N VAL A 224 1.28 0.98 -4.12
CA VAL A 224 0.99 0.64 -5.52
C VAL A 224 -0.24 1.39 -6.00
N SER A 225 -0.05 2.30 -6.95
CA SER A 225 -1.13 2.97 -7.67
C SER A 225 -1.44 2.29 -8.99
N LYS A 226 -2.34 2.89 -9.78
CA LYS A 226 -2.69 2.42 -11.13
C LYS A 226 -1.45 2.20 -11.99
N TRP A 227 -1.50 1.18 -12.82
CA TRP A 227 -0.39 0.69 -13.65
C TRP A 227 0.85 0.27 -12.86
N GLY A 228 0.75 0.14 -11.53
CA GLY A 228 1.87 -0.17 -10.64
C GLY A 228 2.79 1.01 -10.34
N PHE A 229 2.39 2.27 -10.56
CA PHE A 229 3.23 3.42 -10.24
C PHE A 229 3.22 3.76 -8.75
N PRO A 230 4.27 4.42 -8.21
CA PRO A 230 4.25 4.91 -6.83
C PRO A 230 3.09 5.88 -6.59
N LEU A 231 2.38 5.69 -5.47
CA LEU A 231 1.21 6.46 -5.08
C LEU A 231 1.50 7.96 -5.04
N ASP A 232 2.53 8.37 -4.32
CA ASP A 232 2.84 9.78 -4.11
C ASP A 232 3.22 10.50 -5.41
N MET A 233 3.96 9.85 -6.32
CA MET A 233 4.28 10.43 -7.63
C MET A 233 3.03 10.65 -8.51
N MET A 234 1.96 9.87 -8.30
CA MET A 234 0.72 10.01 -9.05
C MET A 234 -0.22 11.07 -8.48
N PHE A 235 -0.18 11.29 -7.16
CA PHE A 235 -1.16 12.15 -6.46
C PHE A 235 -0.57 13.51 -6.06
N SER A 236 0.70 13.57 -5.66
CA SER A 236 1.38 14.80 -5.24
C SER A 236 1.87 15.59 -6.45
N THR A 237 0.95 16.01 -7.32
CA THR A 237 1.20 16.84 -8.50
C THR A 237 0.60 18.24 -8.31
N ARG A 238 1.19 19.26 -8.94
CA ARG A 238 0.68 20.64 -8.85
C ARG A 238 -0.71 20.77 -9.49
N CYS A 239 -0.94 20.08 -10.60
CA CYS A 239 -2.23 20.02 -11.27
C CYS A 239 -3.31 19.41 -10.36
N HIS A 240 -3.04 18.25 -9.75
CA HIS A 240 -4.01 17.61 -8.84
C HIS A 240 -4.32 18.50 -7.64
N PHE A 241 -3.28 19.07 -7.01
CA PHE A 241 -3.44 20.02 -5.90
C PHE A 241 -4.27 21.25 -6.28
N GLY A 242 -3.98 21.86 -7.43
CA GLY A 242 -4.74 23.01 -7.94
C GLY A 242 -6.22 22.68 -8.14
N ILE A 243 -6.52 21.56 -8.83
CA ILE A 243 -7.90 21.10 -9.04
C ILE A 243 -8.58 20.87 -7.70
N MET A 244 -7.98 20.09 -6.81
CA MET A 244 -8.60 19.75 -5.51
C MET A 244 -8.86 20.97 -4.63
N ASN A 245 -8.01 22.00 -4.70
CA ASN A 245 -8.20 23.23 -3.92
C ASN A 245 -9.26 24.17 -4.48
N THR A 246 -9.50 24.14 -5.80
CA THR A 246 -10.55 24.96 -6.44
C THR A 246 -11.95 24.40 -6.29
N LEU A 247 -12.10 23.12 -5.96
CA LEU A 247 -13.40 22.46 -5.85
C LEU A 247 -14.14 22.84 -4.56
N PRO A 248 -15.49 23.01 -4.62
CA PRO A 248 -16.31 23.16 -3.42
C PRO A 248 -16.13 21.97 -2.45
N SER A 249 -16.12 22.24 -1.14
CA SER A 249 -15.81 21.25 -0.09
C SER A 249 -16.61 19.95 -0.21
N GLY A 250 -17.91 20.03 -0.45
CA GLY A 250 -18.78 18.85 -0.58
C GLY A 250 -18.45 17.96 -1.80
N LEU A 251 -18.04 18.56 -2.93
CA LEU A 251 -17.61 17.81 -4.11
C LEU A 251 -16.22 17.21 -3.91
N ARG A 252 -15.30 17.99 -3.32
CA ARG A 252 -13.95 17.55 -2.95
C ARG A 252 -13.99 16.32 -2.04
N THR A 253 -14.75 16.37 -0.94
CA THR A 253 -14.89 15.24 -0.02
C THR A 253 -15.45 13.99 -0.71
N LYS A 254 -16.47 14.13 -1.58
CA LYS A 254 -17.02 13.00 -2.35
C LYS A 254 -16.00 12.38 -3.32
N LEU A 255 -15.22 13.20 -4.00
CA LEU A 255 -14.19 12.72 -4.93
C LEU A 255 -13.05 12.02 -4.19
N ILE A 256 -12.59 12.59 -3.08
CA ILE A 256 -11.59 11.97 -2.20
C ILE A 256 -12.13 10.64 -1.66
N GLU A 257 -13.35 10.59 -1.11
CA GLU A 257 -13.98 9.33 -0.63
C GLU A 257 -14.06 8.27 -1.74
N LYS A 258 -14.43 8.67 -2.97
CA LYS A 258 -14.48 7.76 -4.12
C LYS A 258 -13.08 7.25 -4.51
N GLN A 259 -12.07 8.12 -4.45
CA GLN A 259 -10.69 7.77 -4.79
C GLN A 259 -10.09 6.82 -3.74
N LEU A 260 -10.32 7.07 -2.45
CA LEU A 260 -9.87 6.22 -1.35
C LEU A 260 -10.55 4.85 -1.37
N ASN A 261 -11.84 4.77 -1.71
CA ASN A 261 -12.56 3.49 -1.86
C ASN A 261 -12.34 2.82 -3.22
N SER A 262 -11.48 3.36 -4.09
CA SER A 262 -11.29 2.77 -5.43
C SER A 262 -10.52 1.45 -5.41
N TRP A 263 -9.75 1.18 -4.34
CA TRP A 263 -9.07 -0.09 -4.12
C TRP A 263 -10.01 -1.11 -3.48
N PHE A 264 -10.59 -0.77 -2.34
CA PHE A 264 -11.59 -1.57 -1.64
C PHE A 264 -12.53 -0.68 -0.83
N ASP A 265 -13.72 -1.19 -0.54
CA ASP A 265 -14.72 -0.47 0.26
C ASP A 265 -14.37 -0.54 1.75
N HIS A 266 -13.94 0.58 2.31
CA HIS A 266 -13.51 0.67 3.71
C HIS A 266 -14.64 0.46 4.71
N GLU A 267 -15.90 0.62 4.28
CA GLU A 267 -17.07 0.34 5.11
C GLU A 267 -17.17 -1.17 5.37
N ASN A 268 -16.98 -1.98 4.32
CA ASN A 268 -17.05 -3.43 4.40
C ASN A 268 -15.97 -4.05 5.28
N TYR A 269 -14.88 -3.32 5.52
CA TYR A 269 -13.72 -3.76 6.30
C TYR A 269 -13.71 -3.13 7.70
N GLY A 270 -14.73 -2.36 8.07
CA GLY A 270 -14.82 -1.70 9.37
C GLY A 270 -13.78 -0.56 9.57
N LEU A 271 -13.15 -0.07 8.50
CA LEU A 271 -12.08 0.92 8.55
C LEU A 271 -12.57 2.36 8.33
N GLN A 272 -13.74 2.53 7.71
CA GLN A 272 -14.29 3.85 7.36
C GLN A 272 -14.25 4.82 8.56
N PRO A 273 -13.68 6.03 8.36
CA PRO A 273 -13.66 7.07 9.40
C PRO A 273 -15.05 7.53 9.84
N LYS A 274 -15.21 7.83 11.14
CA LYS A 274 -16.43 8.42 11.70
C LYS A 274 -16.68 9.82 11.15
N ASP A 275 -15.67 10.68 11.19
CA ASP A 275 -15.68 11.99 10.53
C ASP A 275 -15.09 11.87 9.13
N ARG A 276 -15.83 12.34 8.13
CA ARG A 276 -15.46 12.34 6.71
C ARG A 276 -15.21 13.74 6.17
N SER A 277 -15.52 14.77 6.96
CA SER A 277 -15.39 16.17 6.56
C SER A 277 -13.95 16.67 6.68
N THR A 278 -13.22 16.13 7.66
CA THR A 278 -11.80 16.41 7.88
C THR A 278 -10.91 15.29 7.35
N LEU A 279 -9.68 15.64 7.01
CA LEU A 279 -8.66 14.71 6.55
C LEU A 279 -7.83 14.22 7.75
N LYS A 280 -7.68 12.91 7.87
CA LYS A 280 -6.69 12.28 8.71
C LYS A 280 -5.64 11.66 7.80
N GLU A 281 -4.38 11.67 8.22
CA GLU A 281 -3.31 10.97 7.50
C GLU A 281 -3.74 9.51 7.24
N PRO A 282 -3.80 9.08 5.97
CA PRO A 282 -4.13 7.71 5.63
C PRO A 282 -2.99 6.77 6.04
N ILE A 283 -3.34 5.52 6.32
CA ILE A 283 -2.35 4.45 6.50
C ILE A 283 -1.86 4.05 5.12
N VAL A 284 -0.55 3.95 4.95
CA VAL A 284 0.07 3.38 3.76
C VAL A 284 0.49 1.96 4.08
N ASN A 285 -0.35 0.99 3.72
CA ASN A 285 -0.08 -0.43 3.94
C ASN A 285 -0.70 -1.29 2.83
N ASP A 286 0.12 -2.13 2.21
CA ASP A 286 -0.24 -2.92 1.04
C ASP A 286 -0.94 -4.25 1.40
N TYR A 287 -0.86 -4.67 2.66
CA TYR A 287 -1.19 -6.03 3.10
C TYR A 287 -2.43 -6.09 4.00
N LEU A 288 -2.68 -5.02 4.76
CA LEU A 288 -3.73 -4.93 5.77
C LEU A 288 -5.12 -5.30 5.21
N PRO A 289 -5.56 -4.84 4.01
CA PRO A 289 -6.86 -5.24 3.49
C PRO A 289 -6.95 -6.75 3.28
N SER A 290 -5.95 -7.38 2.65
CA SER A 290 -5.94 -8.82 2.42
C SER A 290 -5.89 -9.61 3.74
N ASN A 291 -5.13 -9.13 4.73
CA ASN A 291 -5.07 -9.73 6.06
C ASN A 291 -6.43 -9.67 6.78
N ILE A 292 -7.20 -8.59 6.60
CA ILE A 292 -8.58 -8.49 7.11
C ILE A 292 -9.52 -9.43 6.33
N LEU A 293 -9.39 -9.51 5.01
CA LEU A 293 -10.21 -10.37 4.16
C LEU A 293 -10.00 -11.85 4.49
N CYS A 294 -8.76 -12.26 4.76
CA CYS A 294 -8.40 -13.61 5.20
C CYS A 294 -8.73 -13.88 6.68
N GLY A 295 -9.16 -12.86 7.45
CA GLY A 295 -9.50 -12.99 8.87
C GLY A 295 -8.31 -13.19 9.80
N ALA A 296 -7.09 -12.96 9.30
CA ALA A 296 -5.83 -13.00 10.05
C ALA A 296 -5.64 -11.73 10.91
N VAL A 297 -6.22 -10.61 10.47
CA VAL A 297 -6.38 -9.39 11.26
C VAL A 297 -7.86 -9.07 11.41
N ARG A 298 -8.33 -8.80 12.62
CA ARG A 298 -9.73 -8.45 12.89
C ARG A 298 -9.83 -7.06 13.50
N VAL A 299 -10.58 -6.17 12.86
CA VAL A 299 -10.75 -4.78 13.32
C VAL A 299 -11.73 -4.73 14.48
N LYS A 300 -11.36 -4.07 15.58
CA LYS A 300 -12.21 -3.89 16.76
C LYS A 300 -12.48 -2.41 17.02
N PRO A 301 -13.62 -2.06 17.64
CA PRO A 301 -13.86 -0.68 18.05
C PRO A 301 -12.95 -0.31 19.23
N LYS A 302 -13.22 0.85 19.84
CA LYS A 302 -12.48 1.31 21.01
C LYS A 302 -12.67 0.35 22.19
N ILE A 303 -11.60 0.20 22.97
CA ILE A 303 -11.57 -0.61 24.17
C ILE A 303 -12.44 0.06 25.24
N LYS A 304 -13.27 -0.74 25.89
CA LYS A 304 -14.09 -0.34 27.04
C LYS A 304 -13.34 -0.61 28.34
N GLN A 305 -12.80 -1.83 28.49
CA GLN A 305 -12.09 -2.26 29.69
C GLN A 305 -11.23 -3.51 29.43
N PHE A 306 -10.14 -3.66 30.18
CA PHE A 306 -9.34 -4.87 30.27
C PHE A 306 -9.74 -5.73 31.48
N THR A 307 -9.62 -7.04 31.33
CA THR A 307 -9.66 -8.01 32.44
C THR A 307 -8.31 -8.70 32.56
N GLU A 308 -8.19 -9.71 33.41
CA GLU A 308 -6.95 -10.45 33.60
C GLU A 308 -6.40 -11.07 32.31
N THR A 309 -7.26 -11.59 31.44
CA THR A 309 -6.85 -12.30 30.20
C THR A 309 -7.65 -11.89 28.97
N SER A 310 -8.59 -10.94 29.10
CA SER A 310 -9.55 -10.59 28.05
C SER A 310 -9.67 -9.07 27.88
N VAL A 311 -10.20 -8.64 26.72
CA VAL A 311 -10.46 -7.23 26.43
C VAL A 311 -11.90 -7.07 25.94
N ILE A 312 -12.63 -6.15 26.58
CA ILE A 312 -14.02 -5.81 26.26
C ILE A 312 -14.00 -4.50 25.48
N PHE A 313 -14.78 -4.43 24.39
CA PHE A 313 -14.88 -3.27 23.52
C PHE A 313 -16.21 -2.51 23.71
N GLU A 314 -16.30 -1.29 23.16
CA GLU A 314 -17.49 -0.42 23.26
C GLU A 314 -18.75 -1.03 22.59
N ASP A 315 -18.59 -2.03 21.71
CA ASP A 315 -19.70 -2.76 21.10
C ASP A 315 -20.12 -4.02 21.90
N GLU A 316 -19.66 -4.11 23.15
CA GLU A 316 -19.82 -5.25 24.06
C GLU A 316 -19.21 -6.57 23.57
N THR A 317 -18.50 -6.55 22.44
CA THR A 317 -17.73 -7.73 22.02
C THR A 317 -16.52 -7.91 22.92
N MET A 318 -16.11 -9.16 23.09
CA MET A 318 -14.96 -9.53 23.91
C MET A 318 -13.99 -10.41 23.13
N ILE A 319 -12.70 -10.20 23.33
CA ILE A 319 -11.64 -11.15 22.95
C ILE A 319 -11.10 -11.79 24.22
N LYS A 320 -10.93 -13.11 24.18
CA LYS A 320 -10.39 -13.92 25.29
C LYS A 320 -8.95 -14.31 24.98
N ASP A 321 -8.23 -14.72 26.03
CA ASP A 321 -6.88 -15.30 25.95
C ASP A 321 -5.90 -14.41 25.17
N VAL A 322 -5.87 -13.12 25.53
CA VAL A 322 -4.95 -12.14 24.92
C VAL A 322 -3.60 -12.25 25.61
N ASP A 323 -2.57 -12.59 24.85
CA ASP A 323 -1.22 -12.79 25.37
C ASP A 323 -0.39 -11.50 25.37
N ALA A 324 -0.62 -10.64 24.37
CA ALA A 324 0.18 -9.44 24.17
C ALA A 324 -0.65 -8.25 23.66
N ILE A 325 -0.34 -7.06 24.17
CA ILE A 325 -0.91 -5.79 23.68
C ILE A 325 0.20 -4.88 23.15
N ILE A 326 0.01 -4.32 21.96
CA ILE A 326 0.93 -3.36 21.35
C ILE A 326 0.23 -2.02 21.18
N PHE A 327 0.61 -1.03 21.97
CA PHE A 327 0.13 0.34 21.86
C PHE A 327 0.85 1.07 20.73
N ALA A 328 0.18 1.20 19.58
CA ALA A 328 0.59 2.04 18.45
C ALA A 328 -0.13 3.40 18.50
N THR A 329 -0.07 4.03 19.67
CA THR A 329 -0.84 5.22 20.06
C THR A 329 -0.17 6.55 19.72
N GLY A 330 1.07 6.51 19.22
CA GLY A 330 1.81 7.66 18.72
C GLY A 330 2.86 8.15 19.72
N TYR A 331 3.37 9.35 19.47
CA TYR A 331 4.50 9.89 20.23
C TYR A 331 4.18 11.29 20.76
N SER A 332 4.85 11.63 21.85
CA SER A 332 5.00 13.00 22.33
C SER A 332 6.41 13.48 21.99
N PHE A 333 6.66 14.77 22.14
CA PHE A 333 7.99 15.33 22.01
C PHE A 333 8.20 16.45 23.01
N SER A 334 9.46 16.73 23.30
CA SER A 334 9.89 17.81 24.20
C SER A 334 11.30 18.24 23.80
N PHE A 335 11.73 19.40 24.28
CA PHE A 335 13.08 19.90 24.08
C PHE A 335 13.74 20.10 25.46
N PRO A 336 14.14 19.02 26.15
CA PRO A 336 14.57 19.10 27.56
C PRO A 336 15.84 19.94 27.77
N PHE A 337 16.58 20.23 26.69
CA PHE A 337 17.75 21.09 26.69
C PHE A 337 17.42 22.58 26.50
N LEU A 338 16.15 22.95 26.30
CA LEU A 338 15.69 24.34 26.17
C LEU A 338 14.77 24.71 27.33
N ASP A 339 14.83 25.98 27.73
CA ASP A 339 13.94 26.54 28.74
C ASP A 339 12.53 26.81 28.17
N ASP A 340 11.49 26.61 28.99
CA ASP A 340 10.09 26.81 28.63
C ASP A 340 9.77 28.26 28.21
N SER A 341 10.56 29.25 28.64
CA SER A 341 10.44 30.64 28.20
C SER A 341 10.83 30.86 26.74
N ILE A 342 11.64 29.97 26.16
CA ILE A 342 12.03 30.02 24.75
C ILE A 342 10.98 29.30 23.91
N ILE A 343 10.63 28.08 24.30
CA ILE A 343 9.64 27.27 23.61
C ILE A 343 8.94 26.34 24.59
N LYS A 344 7.62 26.46 24.67
CA LYS A 344 6.79 25.56 25.46
C LYS A 344 6.03 24.60 24.56
N VAL A 345 6.21 23.30 24.78
CA VAL A 345 5.35 22.27 24.18
C VAL A 345 4.16 22.08 25.11
N ASN A 346 2.96 22.44 24.65
CA ASN A 346 1.74 22.20 25.42
C ASN A 346 1.35 20.71 25.39
N ASP A 347 0.48 20.28 26.33
CA ASP A 347 0.04 18.89 26.46
C ASP A 347 -0.60 18.31 25.18
N ASP A 348 -1.13 19.17 24.31
CA ASP A 348 -1.69 18.84 23.01
C ASP A 348 -0.64 18.71 21.89
N ASN A 349 0.66 18.65 22.18
CA ASN A 349 1.74 18.67 21.18
C ASN A 349 1.67 19.91 20.26
N LYS A 350 1.32 21.08 20.83
CA LYS A 350 1.31 22.36 20.12
C LYS A 350 2.56 23.18 20.44
N LEU A 351 2.99 23.95 19.45
CA LEU A 351 4.17 24.81 19.48
C LEU A 351 3.87 26.15 18.82
N ASN A 352 4.26 27.25 19.45
CA ASN A 352 4.19 28.57 18.84
C ASN A 352 5.45 28.81 17.98
N LEU A 353 5.41 28.38 16.73
CA LEU A 353 6.52 28.54 15.77
C LEU A 353 6.01 29.11 14.44
N TYR A 354 6.59 30.23 14.02
CA TYR A 354 6.37 30.79 12.70
C TYR A 354 6.83 29.80 11.64
N LYS A 355 5.88 29.35 10.81
CA LYS A 355 6.06 28.31 9.78
C LYS A 355 6.73 27.02 10.30
N TYR A 356 6.54 26.67 11.59
CA TYR A 356 7.17 25.51 12.23
C TYR A 356 8.70 25.55 12.25
N VAL A 357 9.29 26.74 12.15
CA VAL A 357 10.75 26.95 12.13
C VAL A 357 11.19 27.90 13.24
N PHE A 358 10.61 29.10 13.33
CA PHE A 358 11.14 30.17 14.19
C PHE A 358 10.23 30.50 15.38
N PRO A 359 10.76 30.61 16.60
CA PRO A 359 10.02 31.19 17.72
C PRO A 359 9.78 32.69 17.49
N PRO A 360 8.52 33.17 17.44
CA PRO A 360 8.21 34.55 17.05
C PRO A 360 8.64 35.59 18.10
N HIS A 361 8.74 35.22 19.37
CA HIS A 361 9.06 36.13 20.47
C HIS A 361 10.56 36.34 20.73
N LEU A 362 11.44 35.69 19.97
CA LEU A 362 12.88 35.90 20.14
C LEU A 362 13.32 37.24 19.56
N GLU A 363 14.03 38.04 20.35
CA GLU A 363 14.58 39.34 19.96
C GLU A 363 15.54 39.25 18.77
N LYS A 364 16.29 38.14 18.66
CA LYS A 364 17.19 37.83 17.55
C LYS A 364 16.79 36.51 16.92
N PRO A 365 16.63 36.43 15.59
CA PRO A 365 16.21 35.21 14.91
C PRO A 365 17.40 34.25 14.69
N THR A 366 18.03 33.81 15.78
CA THR A 366 19.23 32.94 15.78
C THR A 366 18.96 31.51 16.27
N LEU A 367 17.70 31.12 16.42
CA LEU A 367 17.27 29.76 16.75
C LEU A 367 16.19 29.29 15.77
N ALA A 368 16.36 28.11 15.17
CA ALA A 368 15.38 27.52 14.28
C ALA A 368 15.21 26.01 14.51
N PHE A 369 13.97 25.54 14.40
CA PHE A 369 13.58 24.14 14.51
C PHE A 369 13.38 23.53 13.12
N LEU A 370 13.89 22.31 12.94
CA LEU A 370 13.87 21.59 11.67
C LEU A 370 13.13 20.27 11.82
N GLY A 371 12.08 20.07 11.02
CA GLY A 371 11.32 18.83 10.98
C GLY A 371 10.29 18.67 12.10
N VAL A 372 9.88 19.79 12.72
CA VAL A 372 8.79 19.83 13.70
C VAL A 372 7.45 20.06 12.99
N LEU A 373 7.19 19.26 11.95
CA LEU A 373 5.92 19.19 11.25
C LEU A 373 5.71 17.79 10.64
N GLN A 374 4.48 17.48 10.24
CA GLN A 374 4.08 16.23 9.61
C GLN A 374 3.39 16.51 8.27
N PRO A 375 4.15 16.65 7.17
CA PRO A 375 3.58 16.89 5.85
C PRO A 375 2.89 15.63 5.30
N PHE A 376 1.83 15.80 4.51
CA PHE A 376 1.32 14.74 3.61
C PHE A 376 2.27 14.54 2.41
N GLY A 377 3.48 14.07 2.71
CA GLY A 377 4.60 13.94 1.78
C GLY A 377 5.89 13.60 2.52
N ALA A 378 7.02 13.70 1.83
CA ALA A 378 8.31 13.34 2.41
C ALA A 378 8.89 14.45 3.29
N ILE A 379 9.45 14.08 4.45
CA ILE A 379 10.03 15.03 5.41
C ILE A 379 11.44 15.52 5.01
N ILE A 380 12.24 14.69 4.33
CA ILE A 380 13.61 15.02 3.93
C ILE A 380 13.69 16.32 3.08
N PRO A 381 12.91 16.49 2.00
CA PRO A 381 12.96 17.73 1.23
C PRO A 381 12.40 18.93 1.99
N VAL A 382 11.47 18.71 2.94
CA VAL A 382 10.94 19.76 3.82
C VAL A 382 12.04 20.29 4.72
N VAL A 383 12.78 19.42 5.41
CA VAL A 383 13.83 19.86 6.36
C VAL A 383 15.04 20.46 5.65
N GLU A 384 15.32 20.04 4.41
CA GLU A 384 16.28 20.72 3.55
C GLU A 384 15.84 22.15 3.24
N LEU A 385 14.59 22.34 2.84
CA LEU A 385 14.07 23.66 2.51
C LEU A 385 13.99 24.58 3.74
N GLN A 386 13.58 24.05 4.89
CA GLN A 386 13.66 24.76 6.18
C GLN A 386 15.09 25.18 6.49
N SER A 387 16.08 24.29 6.28
CA SER A 387 17.50 24.59 6.52
C SER A 387 18.03 25.69 5.60
N ARG A 388 17.66 25.66 4.31
CA ARG A 388 18.02 26.71 3.33
C ARG A 388 17.46 28.07 3.71
N TRP A 389 16.22 28.11 4.18
CA TRP A 389 15.64 29.36 4.66
C TRP A 389 16.30 29.84 5.96
N ALA A 390 16.47 28.94 6.93
CA ALA A 390 17.02 29.28 8.25
C ALA A 390 18.45 29.83 8.18
N THR A 391 19.32 29.19 7.41
CA THR A 391 20.72 29.63 7.23
C THR A 391 20.82 31.03 6.59
N ARG A 392 19.89 31.38 5.69
CA ARG A 392 19.83 32.72 5.06
C ARG A 392 19.31 33.80 6.01
N ILE A 393 18.40 33.46 6.93
CA ILE A 393 17.99 34.33 8.03
C ILE A 393 19.19 34.59 8.96
N PHE A 394 19.93 33.54 9.36
CA PHE A 394 21.10 33.67 10.24
C PHE A 394 22.23 34.52 9.66
N LYS A 395 22.44 34.40 8.34
CA LYS A 395 23.38 35.24 7.59
C LYS A 395 22.89 36.69 7.42
N GLY A 396 21.59 36.95 7.61
CA GLY A 396 20.98 38.27 7.47
C GLY A 396 20.61 38.66 6.03
N VAL A 397 20.63 37.70 5.09
CA VAL A 397 20.27 37.92 3.68
C VAL A 397 18.76 37.95 3.49
N THR A 398 18.05 37.15 4.27
CA THR A 398 16.58 37.17 4.39
C THR A 398 16.21 37.71 5.77
N ARG A 399 15.05 38.35 5.93
CA ARG A 399 14.55 38.85 7.21
C ARG A 399 13.19 38.23 7.53
N LEU A 400 12.94 37.99 8.82
CA LEU A 400 11.61 37.62 9.29
C LEU A 400 10.70 38.86 9.31
N PRO A 401 9.38 38.69 9.10
CA PRO A 401 8.43 39.78 9.28
C PRO A 401 8.30 40.15 10.76
N PRO A 402 7.66 41.29 11.07
CA PRO A 402 7.37 41.69 12.46
C PRO A 402 6.58 40.63 13.23
N VAL A 403 6.75 40.59 14.57
CA VAL A 403 6.13 39.59 15.45
C VAL A 403 4.61 39.50 15.27
N HIS A 404 3.92 40.63 15.15
CA HIS A 404 2.46 40.64 14.98
C HIS A 404 2.00 39.97 13.67
N GLU A 405 2.80 40.05 12.59
CA GLU A 405 2.52 39.35 11.34
C GLU A 405 2.80 37.85 11.46
N MET A 406 3.88 37.47 12.16
CA MET A 406 4.19 36.07 12.46
C MET A 406 3.06 35.42 13.28
N GLU A 407 2.60 36.07 14.34
CA GLU A 407 1.50 35.59 15.19
C GLU A 407 0.17 35.49 14.42
N SER A 408 -0.14 36.49 13.59
CA SER A 408 -1.31 36.47 12.71
C SER A 408 -1.28 35.30 11.73
N HIS A 409 -0.10 35.02 11.17
CA HIS A 409 0.13 33.88 10.28
C HIS A 409 -0.04 32.54 11.01
N ILE A 410 0.53 32.40 12.21
CA ILE A 410 0.40 31.19 13.03
C ILE A 410 -1.08 30.91 13.31
N LYS A 411 -1.82 31.91 13.79
CA LYS A 411 -3.26 31.78 14.05
C LYS A 411 -4.06 31.39 12.80
N LYS A 412 -3.79 32.05 11.66
CA LYS A 412 -4.44 31.72 10.38
C LYS A 412 -4.15 30.29 9.94
N THR A 413 -2.94 29.82 10.18
CA THR A 413 -2.49 28.47 9.88
C THR A 413 -3.20 27.45 10.76
N GLU A 414 -3.27 27.70 12.07
CA GLU A 414 -4.00 26.85 13.03
C GLU A 414 -5.50 26.77 12.68
N ASP A 415 -6.13 27.90 12.37
CA ASP A 415 -7.55 27.96 11.96
C ASP A 415 -7.80 27.12 10.69
N LYS A 416 -6.86 27.18 9.74
CA LYS A 416 -6.93 26.38 8.51
C LYS A 416 -6.72 24.89 8.81
N GLN A 417 -5.80 24.54 9.69
CA GLN A 417 -5.55 23.15 10.08
C GLN A 417 -6.76 22.55 10.77
N VAL A 418 -7.39 23.23 11.72
CA VAL A 418 -8.59 22.75 12.43
C VAL A 418 -9.76 22.51 11.47
N LYS A 419 -9.87 23.28 10.38
CA LYS A 419 -10.89 23.10 9.34
C LYS A 419 -10.55 21.96 8.36
N THR A 420 -9.28 21.64 8.18
CA THR A 420 -8.80 20.71 7.15
C THR A 420 -8.55 19.32 7.71
N PHE A 421 -7.94 19.23 8.88
CA PHE A 421 -7.48 18.00 9.50
C PHE A 421 -8.31 17.63 10.72
N THR A 422 -8.36 16.34 11.05
CA THR A 422 -9.14 15.86 12.20
C THR A 422 -8.53 16.38 13.51
N LYS A 423 -9.36 16.96 14.38
CA LYS A 423 -8.89 17.43 15.69
C LYS A 423 -8.41 16.25 16.54
N SER A 424 -7.10 16.10 16.67
CA SER A 424 -6.42 15.03 17.41
C SER A 424 -5.02 15.50 17.79
N ARG A 425 -4.54 15.09 18.97
CA ARG A 425 -3.16 15.31 19.43
C ARG A 425 -2.10 14.85 18.41
N ASN A 426 -2.38 13.77 17.68
CA ASN A 426 -1.46 13.22 16.68
C ASN A 426 -1.50 13.98 15.35
N GLN A 427 -2.30 15.06 15.24
CA GLN A 427 -2.52 15.79 13.99
C GLN A 427 -2.23 17.29 14.09
N THR A 428 -1.74 17.77 15.24
CA THR A 428 -1.42 19.20 15.44
C THR A 428 -0.31 19.73 14.54
N LEU A 429 0.51 18.82 14.01
CA LEU A 429 1.63 19.13 13.12
C LEU A 429 1.30 18.90 11.64
N GLN A 430 0.06 18.52 11.28
CA GLN A 430 -0.27 18.10 9.92
C GLN A 430 -0.33 19.25 8.92
N MET A 431 0.28 19.02 7.76
CA MET A 431 0.36 20.03 6.70
C MET A 431 0.24 19.45 5.30
N HIS A 432 -0.28 20.27 4.38
CA HIS A 432 -0.26 19.92 2.97
C HIS A 432 1.13 20.15 2.37
N PHE A 433 1.76 19.11 1.83
CA PHE A 433 3.15 19.13 1.39
C PHE A 433 3.47 20.23 0.36
N ILE A 434 2.77 20.27 -0.78
CA ILE A 434 3.05 21.25 -1.86
C ILE A 434 2.83 22.69 -1.38
N GLU A 435 1.85 22.90 -0.50
CA GLU A 435 1.51 24.24 -0.01
C GLU A 435 2.65 24.79 0.86
N TYR A 436 3.07 23.99 1.84
CA TYR A 436 4.16 24.35 2.74
C TYR A 436 5.49 24.53 1.98
N MET A 437 5.81 23.60 1.07
CA MET A 437 7.03 23.68 0.28
C MET A 437 7.07 24.95 -0.58
N ASP A 438 5.96 25.31 -1.25
CA ASP A 438 5.90 26.56 -2.02
C ASP A 438 5.97 27.80 -1.13
N GLU A 439 5.35 27.76 0.06
CA GLU A 439 5.38 28.84 1.02
C GLU A 439 6.79 29.16 1.53
N VAL A 440 7.56 28.14 1.95
CA VAL A 440 8.95 28.36 2.39
C VAL A 440 9.85 28.69 1.20
N ALA A 441 9.59 28.13 0.02
CA ALA A 441 10.33 28.45 -1.20
C ALA A 441 10.16 29.92 -1.66
N MET A 442 9.02 30.56 -1.35
CA MET A 442 8.81 31.98 -1.64
C MET A 442 9.71 32.89 -0.79
N GLU A 443 9.98 32.54 0.47
CA GLU A 443 10.83 33.33 1.39
C GLU A 443 12.26 33.54 0.88
N ILE A 444 12.74 32.64 0.03
CA ILE A 444 14.09 32.67 -0.54
C ILE A 444 14.09 32.77 -2.07
N GLY A 445 12.92 33.03 -2.69
CA GLY A 445 12.79 33.32 -4.12
C GLY A 445 13.10 32.14 -5.05
N ILE A 446 12.86 30.90 -4.62
CA ILE A 446 13.17 29.69 -5.40
C ILE A 446 11.92 28.93 -5.88
N ARG A 447 10.72 29.45 -5.59
CA ARG A 447 9.47 28.84 -6.06
C ARG A 447 9.44 28.86 -7.60
N PRO A 448 9.24 27.72 -8.28
CA PRO A 448 9.17 27.68 -9.73
C PRO A 448 8.04 28.56 -10.28
N SER A 449 8.36 29.48 -11.19
CA SER A 449 7.36 30.27 -11.92
C SER A 449 6.88 29.50 -13.15
N LEU A 450 5.69 28.90 -13.06
CA LEU A 450 5.09 28.13 -14.15
C LEU A 450 4.84 28.97 -15.40
N MET A 451 4.39 30.22 -15.25
CA MET A 451 4.14 31.10 -16.39
C MET A 451 5.42 31.45 -17.13
N HIS A 452 6.49 31.76 -16.40
CA HIS A 452 7.79 32.02 -17.01
C HIS A 452 8.34 30.76 -17.72
N LEU A 453 8.22 29.60 -17.09
CA LEU A 453 8.62 28.32 -17.66
C LEU A 453 7.83 27.96 -18.92
N LEU A 454 6.54 28.28 -18.98
CA LEU A 454 5.70 27.97 -20.14
C LEU A 454 6.25 28.63 -21.42
N PHE A 455 6.82 29.84 -21.30
CA PHE A 455 7.40 30.56 -22.44
C PHE A 455 8.89 30.26 -22.67
N THR A 456 9.65 29.88 -21.64
CA THR A 456 11.10 29.65 -21.75
C THR A 456 11.50 28.19 -21.94
N ASP A 457 10.81 27.25 -21.30
CA ASP A 457 11.02 25.81 -21.39
C ASP A 457 9.68 25.07 -21.23
N PRO A 458 8.83 25.05 -22.27
CA PRO A 458 7.48 24.50 -22.19
C PRO A 458 7.47 23.00 -21.82
N GLN A 459 8.52 22.27 -22.19
CA GLN A 459 8.68 20.87 -21.80
C GLN A 459 8.82 20.75 -20.28
N LEU A 460 9.70 21.55 -19.67
CA LEU A 460 9.88 21.54 -18.22
C LEU A 460 8.63 22.06 -17.50
N ALA A 461 7.96 23.10 -18.02
CA ALA A 461 6.70 23.62 -17.49
C ALA A 461 5.64 22.52 -17.37
N TYR A 462 5.49 21.72 -18.42
CA TYR A 462 4.58 20.58 -18.46
C TYR A 462 4.88 19.55 -17.37
N HIS A 463 6.15 19.14 -17.25
CA HIS A 463 6.57 18.14 -16.26
C HIS A 463 6.44 18.64 -14.82
N ILE A 464 6.60 19.94 -14.57
CA ILE A 464 6.42 20.54 -13.24
C ILE A 464 4.94 20.64 -12.88
N PHE A 465 4.08 20.98 -13.83
CA PHE A 465 2.65 21.14 -13.57
C PHE A 465 1.89 19.81 -13.48
N PHE A 466 2.03 18.96 -14.51
CA PHE A 466 1.29 17.68 -14.60
C PHE A 466 2.03 16.50 -13.98
N GLY A 467 3.36 16.58 -13.88
CA GLY A 467 4.18 15.53 -13.27
C GLY A 467 4.23 15.62 -11.74
N PRO A 468 4.97 14.69 -11.10
CA PRO A 468 5.16 14.68 -9.66
C PRO A 468 5.90 15.94 -9.20
N CYS A 469 5.47 16.50 -8.07
CA CYS A 469 6.11 17.65 -7.42
C CYS A 469 7.38 17.22 -6.68
N THR A 470 8.39 16.80 -7.44
CA THR A 470 9.69 16.34 -6.90
C THR A 470 10.54 17.49 -6.36
N PRO A 471 11.40 17.23 -5.37
CA PRO A 471 12.17 18.27 -4.70
C PRO A 471 13.17 18.99 -5.60
N TYR A 472 13.60 18.36 -6.70
CA TYR A 472 14.44 18.96 -7.74
C TYR A 472 13.94 20.32 -8.26
N GLN A 473 12.62 20.52 -8.24
CA GLN A 473 11.98 21.76 -8.70
C GLN A 473 12.47 22.98 -7.91
N TYR A 474 12.78 22.82 -6.62
CA TYR A 474 13.24 23.90 -5.74
C TYR A 474 14.73 24.23 -5.90
N ARG A 475 15.41 23.64 -6.89
CA ARG A 475 16.81 23.94 -7.27
C ARG A 475 16.94 24.43 -8.72
N LEU A 476 15.83 24.78 -9.38
CA LEU A 476 15.83 25.30 -10.75
C LEU A 476 16.36 26.73 -10.85
N TYR A 477 16.06 27.55 -9.84
CA TYR A 477 16.35 28.98 -9.80
C TYR A 477 16.84 29.42 -8.42
N GLY A 478 17.33 30.65 -8.36
CA GLY A 478 17.71 31.32 -7.12
C GLY A 478 18.95 30.72 -6.43
N PRO A 479 19.16 31.05 -5.14
CA PRO A 479 20.35 30.64 -4.39
C PRO A 479 20.44 29.12 -4.27
N GLY A 480 21.63 28.56 -4.53
CA GLY A 480 21.85 27.11 -4.49
C GLY A 480 21.29 26.36 -5.70
N LYS A 481 21.05 27.03 -6.84
CA LYS A 481 20.64 26.39 -8.10
C LYS A 481 21.53 25.19 -8.44
N TRP A 482 20.92 24.08 -8.84
CA TRP A 482 21.62 22.85 -9.23
C TRP A 482 21.52 22.62 -10.74
N PRO A 483 22.64 22.57 -11.50
CA PRO A 483 22.61 22.34 -12.94
C PRO A 483 21.91 21.04 -13.37
N GLY A 484 21.95 20.01 -12.52
CA GLY A 484 21.30 18.73 -12.79
C GLY A 484 19.79 18.72 -12.62
N ALA A 485 19.18 19.77 -12.04
CA ALA A 485 17.76 19.78 -11.63
C ALA A 485 16.81 19.51 -12.80
N ARG A 486 17.01 20.19 -13.94
CA ARG A 486 16.22 19.97 -15.15
C ARG A 486 16.30 18.51 -15.62
N LYS A 487 17.51 17.97 -15.73
CA LYS A 487 17.74 16.59 -16.18
C LYS A 487 17.09 15.60 -15.20
N ALA A 488 17.21 15.83 -13.89
CA ALA A 488 16.62 14.99 -12.87
C ALA A 488 15.08 14.92 -13.00
N ILE A 489 14.40 16.06 -13.18
CA ILE A 489 12.94 16.13 -13.38
C ILE A 489 12.52 15.35 -14.64
N LEU A 490 13.20 15.57 -15.76
CA LEU A 490 12.82 14.93 -17.04
C LEU A 490 13.07 13.41 -17.05
N THR A 491 13.97 12.91 -16.21
CA THR A 491 14.38 11.49 -16.20
C THR A 491 13.90 10.70 -14.97
N GLN A 492 13.16 11.34 -14.04
CA GLN A 492 12.72 10.72 -12.78
C GLN A 492 11.93 9.42 -12.98
N TRP A 493 11.02 9.36 -13.95
CA TRP A 493 10.25 8.14 -14.24
C TRP A 493 11.12 6.97 -14.71
N ASN A 494 12.23 7.24 -15.40
CA ASN A 494 13.17 6.18 -15.80
C ASN A 494 13.87 5.61 -14.56
N ARG A 495 14.37 6.47 -13.66
CA ARG A 495 14.99 6.03 -12.41
C ARG A 495 14.01 5.31 -11.48
N THR A 496 12.74 5.69 -11.47
CA THR A 496 11.69 5.00 -10.69
C THR A 496 11.42 3.59 -11.20
N LEU A 497 11.37 3.38 -12.52
CA LEU A 497 10.88 2.12 -13.11
C LEU A 497 11.99 1.14 -13.50
N ASN A 498 13.21 1.60 -13.73
CA ASN A 498 14.30 0.73 -14.13
C ASN A 498 14.63 -0.36 -13.08
N PRO A 499 14.66 -0.07 -11.75
CA PRO A 499 14.91 -1.07 -10.71
C PRO A 499 13.92 -2.23 -10.68
N SER A 500 12.67 -1.96 -11.03
CA SER A 500 11.59 -2.96 -11.03
C SER A 500 11.47 -3.70 -12.37
N ARG A 501 12.06 -3.15 -13.45
CA ARG A 501 12.16 -3.74 -14.79
C ARG A 501 13.32 -4.74 -14.91
N THR A 502 13.32 -5.74 -14.03
CA THR A 502 14.40 -6.75 -13.96
C THR A 502 14.34 -7.84 -15.04
N ARG A 503 13.26 -7.87 -15.82
CA ARG A 503 13.08 -8.73 -16.99
C ARG A 503 12.49 -7.92 -18.15
N VAL A 504 13.20 -7.88 -19.28
CA VAL A 504 12.77 -7.14 -20.49
C VAL A 504 11.89 -8.03 -21.38
N ILE A 505 10.78 -7.46 -21.85
CA ILE A 505 9.89 -8.11 -22.83
C ILE A 505 10.05 -7.37 -24.17
N ASN A 506 10.53 -8.07 -25.21
CA ASN A 506 10.72 -7.51 -26.55
C ASN A 506 9.37 -7.13 -27.18
N SER A 507 9.02 -5.84 -27.18
CA SER A 507 7.82 -5.33 -27.85
C SER A 507 8.11 -3.95 -28.47
N ARG A 508 8.09 -3.87 -29.82
CA ARG A 508 8.39 -2.65 -30.62
C ARG A 508 7.40 -1.49 -30.41
N ARG A 509 6.30 -1.67 -29.67
CA ARG A 509 5.21 -0.68 -29.46
C ARG A 509 5.40 0.23 -28.22
N GLN A 510 6.55 0.17 -27.56
CA GLN A 510 6.76 0.66 -26.19
C GLN A 510 6.93 2.19 -26.01
N SER A 511 7.37 2.97 -26.99
CA SER A 511 7.77 4.38 -26.77
C SER A 511 6.59 5.37 -26.64
N LEU A 512 5.60 5.30 -27.54
CA LEU A 512 4.51 6.29 -27.60
C LEU A 512 3.47 6.16 -26.48
N LYS A 513 3.05 4.92 -26.12
CA LYS A 513 2.07 4.70 -25.04
C LYS A 513 2.60 5.06 -23.65
N ARG A 514 3.94 5.00 -23.45
CA ARG A 514 4.60 5.35 -22.19
C ARG A 514 4.52 6.86 -21.92
N LYS A 515 4.83 7.70 -22.92
CA LYS A 515 4.76 9.17 -22.79
C LYS A 515 3.37 9.69 -22.40
N LEU A 516 2.30 9.07 -22.93
CA LEU A 516 0.90 9.41 -22.63
C LEU A 516 0.43 8.98 -21.24
N ARG A 517 1.10 8.01 -20.58
CA ARG A 517 0.75 7.57 -19.21
C ARG A 517 1.48 8.37 -18.13
N TYR A 518 2.68 8.88 -18.42
CA TYR A 518 3.47 9.71 -17.49
C TYR A 518 2.87 11.09 -17.21
N SER A 519 1.90 11.53 -18.01
CA SER A 519 1.28 12.85 -17.92
C SER A 519 0.07 12.93 -16.98
N GLY A 520 -0.31 11.83 -16.33
CA GLY A 520 -1.50 11.79 -15.46
C GLY A 520 -2.81 12.12 -16.17
N THR A 521 -2.82 12.22 -17.51
CA THR A 521 -4.01 12.66 -18.25
C THR A 521 -5.06 11.55 -18.20
N VAL A 522 -6.17 11.87 -17.53
CA VAL A 522 -7.41 11.10 -17.53
C VAL A 522 -8.01 11.14 -18.94
N VAL A 523 -7.47 10.35 -19.87
CA VAL A 523 -8.16 10.05 -21.13
C VAL A 523 -8.57 8.59 -21.08
N GLN A 524 -9.70 8.35 -20.40
CA GLN A 524 -10.52 7.19 -20.71
C GLN A 524 -11.24 7.48 -22.02
N SER A 525 -10.68 7.04 -23.14
CA SER A 525 -11.47 6.88 -24.35
C SER A 525 -11.24 5.52 -25.01
N SER A 526 -12.38 4.90 -25.25
CA SER A 526 -12.69 3.66 -25.92
C SER A 526 -12.20 3.64 -27.36
N SER A 527 -11.49 2.58 -27.74
CA SER A 527 -11.46 2.10 -29.12
C SER A 527 -11.51 0.58 -29.08
N ALA A 528 -12.63 0.04 -29.55
CA ALA A 528 -12.84 -1.39 -29.77
C ALA A 528 -13.29 -1.54 -31.22
N VAL A 529 -12.38 -2.02 -32.07
CA VAL A 529 -12.71 -2.58 -33.38
C VAL A 529 -11.79 -3.78 -33.62
N GLY A 530 -12.37 -4.93 -33.97
CA GLY A 530 -11.67 -6.04 -34.64
C GLY A 530 -11.56 -7.37 -33.87
N HIS A 531 -12.35 -8.36 -34.34
CA HIS A 531 -12.33 -9.82 -34.12
C HIS A 531 -12.78 -10.40 -32.76
N LEU A 532 -13.93 -11.07 -32.80
CA LEU A 532 -14.74 -11.59 -31.68
C LEU A 532 -14.05 -12.62 -30.77
N ALA A 533 -13.13 -13.45 -31.27
CA ALA A 533 -12.42 -14.42 -30.44
C ALA A 533 -11.24 -13.80 -29.64
N GLY A 534 -10.61 -12.74 -30.17
CA GLY A 534 -9.50 -12.04 -29.50
C GLY A 534 -9.93 -10.86 -28.62
N LEU A 535 -11.19 -10.43 -28.72
CA LEU A 535 -11.75 -9.29 -27.99
C LEU A 535 -11.83 -9.55 -26.48
N ARG A 536 -12.26 -10.75 -26.06
CA ARG A 536 -12.41 -11.11 -24.64
C ARG A 536 -11.08 -11.15 -23.91
N THR A 537 -10.07 -11.81 -24.48
CA THR A 537 -8.71 -11.87 -23.91
C THR A 537 -8.08 -10.49 -23.85
N LYS A 538 -8.25 -9.66 -24.90
CA LYS A 538 -7.79 -8.25 -24.90
C LYS A 538 -8.52 -7.38 -23.87
N LEU A 539 -9.80 -7.60 -23.63
CA LEU A 539 -10.59 -6.89 -22.61
C LEU A 539 -10.10 -7.25 -21.20
N ILE A 540 -9.91 -8.55 -20.93
CA ILE A 540 -9.35 -9.04 -19.65
C ILE A 540 -7.93 -8.51 -19.45
N GLU A 541 -7.07 -8.59 -20.46
CA GLU A 541 -5.71 -8.03 -20.44
C GLU A 541 -5.73 -6.53 -20.16
N LYS A 542 -6.65 -5.78 -20.79
CA LYS A 542 -6.80 -4.33 -20.57
C LYS A 542 -7.26 -4.02 -19.14
N GLN A 543 -8.14 -4.85 -18.58
CA GLN A 543 -8.61 -4.70 -17.20
C GLN A 543 -7.50 -5.02 -16.20
N LEU A 544 -6.79 -6.13 -16.36
CA LEU A 544 -5.66 -6.50 -15.49
C LEU A 544 -4.54 -5.46 -15.55
N ASN A 545 -4.18 -5.00 -16.76
CA ASN A 545 -3.17 -3.96 -16.94
C ASN A 545 -3.62 -2.57 -16.51
N SER A 546 -4.90 -2.36 -16.18
CA SER A 546 -5.37 -1.08 -15.63
C SER A 546 -4.94 -0.88 -14.17
N TRP A 547 -4.79 -1.99 -13.43
CA TRP A 547 -4.33 -1.97 -12.04
C TRP A 547 -2.80 -2.06 -11.96
N PHE A 548 -2.20 -3.04 -12.63
CA PHE A 548 -0.75 -3.28 -12.61
C PHE A 548 -0.24 -3.57 -14.02
N ASP A 549 0.73 -2.80 -14.52
CA ASP A 549 1.22 -2.96 -15.89
C ASP A 549 2.19 -4.15 -15.99
N HIS A 550 1.64 -5.34 -16.27
CA HIS A 550 2.39 -6.59 -16.28
C HIS A 550 3.53 -6.57 -17.33
N GLU A 551 3.41 -5.78 -18.40
CA GLU A 551 4.48 -5.62 -19.39
C GLU A 551 5.65 -4.84 -18.78
N ASN A 552 5.36 -3.72 -18.11
CA ASN A 552 6.40 -2.90 -17.47
C ASN A 552 7.11 -3.61 -16.32
N TYR A 553 6.50 -4.61 -15.68
CA TYR A 553 7.09 -5.34 -14.57
C TYR A 553 7.58 -6.74 -14.94
N GLY A 554 7.66 -7.06 -16.24
CA GLY A 554 8.24 -8.32 -16.72
C GLY A 554 7.36 -9.55 -16.48
N LEU A 555 6.10 -9.38 -16.11
CA LEU A 555 5.13 -10.45 -15.80
C LEU A 555 4.24 -10.85 -16.99
N GLN A 556 4.23 -10.06 -18.08
CA GLN A 556 3.37 -10.36 -19.22
C GLN A 556 3.80 -11.68 -19.92
N PRO A 557 2.85 -12.58 -20.21
CA PRO A 557 3.12 -13.82 -20.96
C PRO A 557 3.67 -13.55 -22.38
N LYS A 558 4.51 -14.48 -22.89
CA LYS A 558 5.01 -14.42 -24.28
C LYS A 558 3.90 -14.70 -25.30
N ASP A 559 3.04 -15.67 -25.04
CA ASP A 559 1.86 -15.97 -25.85
C ASP A 559 0.65 -15.19 -25.33
N ARG A 560 -0.05 -14.50 -26.24
CA ARG A 560 -1.24 -13.68 -25.96
C ARG A 560 -2.51 -14.26 -26.58
N SER A 561 -2.40 -15.33 -27.36
CA SER A 561 -3.51 -15.94 -28.10
C SER A 561 -4.35 -16.85 -27.20
N THR A 562 -3.74 -17.43 -26.17
CA THR A 562 -4.36 -18.34 -25.21
C THR A 562 -4.45 -17.73 -23.81
N LEU A 563 -5.42 -18.18 -23.02
CA LEU A 563 -5.54 -17.81 -21.61
C LEU A 563 -4.47 -18.55 -20.79
N LYS A 564 -3.80 -17.83 -19.91
CA LYS A 564 -2.99 -18.40 -18.83
C LYS A 564 -3.67 -18.06 -17.51
N GLU A 565 -3.71 -19.01 -16.59
CA GLU A 565 -4.27 -18.77 -15.26
C GLU A 565 -3.56 -17.59 -14.57
N PRO A 566 -4.31 -16.57 -14.11
CA PRO A 566 -3.72 -15.46 -13.40
C PRO A 566 -3.23 -15.92 -12.04
N ILE A 567 -2.09 -15.40 -11.61
CA ILE A 567 -1.59 -15.60 -10.25
C ILE A 567 -2.31 -14.60 -9.35
N VAL A 568 -2.92 -15.09 -8.26
CA VAL A 568 -3.53 -14.24 -7.24
C VAL A 568 -2.50 -14.00 -6.15
N ASN A 569 -2.03 -12.76 -6.01
CA ASN A 569 -1.08 -12.39 -4.98
C ASN A 569 -1.13 -10.87 -4.71
N ASP A 570 -1.52 -10.48 -3.51
CA ASP A 570 -1.61 -9.07 -3.12
C ASP A 570 -0.25 -8.48 -2.69
N TYR A 571 0.72 -9.34 -2.34
CA TYR A 571 2.03 -8.94 -1.83
C TYR A 571 3.05 -8.65 -2.95
N LEU A 572 2.98 -9.40 -4.05
CA LEU A 572 3.97 -9.40 -5.12
C LEU A 572 4.15 -8.02 -5.78
N PRO A 573 3.09 -7.27 -6.13
CA PRO A 573 3.26 -5.93 -6.70
C PRO A 573 4.05 -4.98 -5.80
N SER A 574 3.75 -4.96 -4.50
CA SER A 574 4.47 -4.11 -3.54
C SER A 574 5.91 -4.57 -3.35
N ASN A 575 6.14 -5.88 -3.21
CA ASN A 575 7.48 -6.44 -3.05
C ASN A 575 8.39 -6.18 -4.27
N ILE A 576 7.83 -6.11 -5.48
CA ILE A 576 8.58 -5.68 -6.68
C ILE A 576 8.97 -4.20 -6.58
N LEU A 577 8.05 -3.32 -6.17
CA LEU A 577 8.34 -1.88 -6.03
C LEU A 577 9.31 -1.56 -4.89
N CYS A 578 9.29 -2.36 -3.83
CA CYS A 578 10.21 -2.26 -2.69
C CYS A 578 11.56 -2.94 -2.97
N GLY A 579 11.71 -3.62 -4.12
CA GLY A 579 12.93 -4.31 -4.52
C GLY A 579 13.21 -5.62 -3.78
N ALA A 580 12.30 -6.07 -2.90
CA ALA A 580 12.38 -7.33 -2.18
C ALA A 580 12.21 -8.54 -3.11
N VAL A 581 11.46 -8.39 -4.21
CA VAL A 581 11.31 -9.40 -5.26
C VAL A 581 11.79 -8.83 -6.60
N ARG A 582 12.69 -9.56 -7.27
CA ARG A 582 13.18 -9.24 -8.62
C ARG A 582 12.76 -10.32 -9.59
N VAL A 583 12.05 -9.94 -10.65
CA VAL A 583 11.55 -10.86 -11.66
C VAL A 583 12.65 -11.13 -12.68
N LYS A 584 13.02 -12.39 -12.86
CA LYS A 584 14.08 -12.82 -13.79
C LYS A 584 13.55 -13.70 -14.94
N PRO A 585 14.28 -13.80 -16.06
CA PRO A 585 13.95 -14.76 -17.11
C PRO A 585 14.23 -16.20 -16.65
N LYS A 586 14.12 -17.17 -17.56
CA LYS A 586 14.46 -18.56 -17.23
C LYS A 586 15.94 -18.66 -16.87
N ILE A 587 16.24 -19.61 -16.00
CA ILE A 587 17.61 -19.95 -15.61
C ILE A 587 18.29 -20.64 -16.79
N LYS A 588 19.48 -20.17 -17.14
CA LYS A 588 20.36 -20.76 -18.15
C LYS A 588 21.27 -21.82 -17.51
N GLN A 589 21.93 -21.47 -16.41
CA GLN A 589 22.79 -22.39 -15.66
C GLN A 589 22.98 -21.94 -14.21
N PHE A 590 23.32 -22.91 -13.36
CA PHE A 590 23.79 -22.68 -12.00
C PHE A 590 25.33 -22.72 -11.98
N THR A 591 25.91 -21.94 -11.07
CA THR A 591 27.32 -22.02 -10.68
C THR A 591 27.39 -22.33 -9.19
N GLU A 592 28.59 -22.43 -8.61
CA GLU A 592 28.78 -22.75 -7.19
C GLU A 592 28.01 -21.82 -6.24
N THR A 593 27.99 -20.50 -6.53
CA THR A 593 27.34 -19.50 -5.67
C THR A 593 26.37 -18.58 -6.41
N SER A 594 26.23 -18.74 -7.73
CA SER A 594 25.50 -17.78 -8.58
C SER A 594 24.55 -18.46 -9.56
N VAL A 595 23.53 -17.73 -10.00
CA VAL A 595 22.54 -18.16 -11.00
C VAL A 595 22.65 -17.26 -12.24
N ILE A 596 22.82 -17.87 -13.41
CA ILE A 596 22.87 -17.16 -14.71
C ILE A 596 21.56 -17.40 -15.46
N PHE A 597 20.97 -16.34 -16.00
CA PHE A 597 19.68 -16.37 -16.69
C PHE A 597 19.84 -16.32 -18.22
N GLU A 598 18.76 -16.61 -18.96
CA GLU A 598 18.74 -16.58 -20.44
C GLU A 598 19.06 -15.20 -21.05
N ASP A 599 18.94 -14.12 -20.28
CA ASP A 599 19.33 -12.77 -20.70
C ASP A 599 20.79 -12.43 -20.35
N GLU A 600 21.58 -13.45 -20.01
CA GLU A 600 22.98 -13.37 -19.55
C GLU A 600 23.17 -12.57 -18.24
N THR A 601 22.08 -12.14 -17.59
CA THR A 601 22.19 -11.53 -16.25
C THR A 601 22.55 -12.60 -15.22
N MET A 602 23.28 -12.19 -14.18
CA MET A 602 23.72 -13.07 -13.10
C MET A 602 23.30 -12.51 -11.74
N ILE A 603 22.84 -13.38 -10.85
CA ILE A 603 22.72 -13.10 -9.42
C ILE A 603 23.81 -13.89 -8.70
N LYS A 604 24.64 -13.19 -7.93
CA LYS A 604 25.69 -13.78 -7.11
C LYS A 604 25.19 -14.06 -5.69
N ASP A 605 25.95 -14.88 -4.98
CA ASP A 605 25.80 -15.14 -3.54
C ASP A 605 24.37 -15.59 -3.18
N VAL A 606 23.87 -16.60 -3.90
CA VAL A 606 22.53 -17.15 -3.68
C VAL A 606 22.56 -18.15 -2.53
N ASP A 607 21.91 -17.81 -1.41
CA ASP A 607 21.86 -18.67 -0.22
C ASP A 607 20.99 -19.92 -0.39
N ALA A 608 19.90 -19.82 -1.17
CA ALA A 608 18.94 -20.91 -1.34
C ALA A 608 18.22 -20.84 -2.69
N ILE A 609 17.94 -22.03 -3.26
CA ILE A 609 17.12 -22.20 -4.46
C ILE A 609 15.88 -23.02 -4.08
N ILE A 610 14.69 -22.45 -4.29
CA ILE A 610 13.41 -23.10 -4.01
C ILE A 610 12.70 -23.38 -5.33
N PHE A 611 12.58 -24.66 -5.70
CA PHE A 611 11.87 -25.08 -6.91
C PHE A 611 10.36 -25.08 -6.70
N ALA A 612 9.65 -24.18 -7.39
CA ALA A 612 8.19 -24.10 -7.45
C ALA A 612 7.67 -24.49 -8.85
N THR A 613 8.06 -25.66 -9.36
CA THR A 613 7.89 -26.07 -10.77
C THR A 613 6.60 -26.83 -11.07
N GLY A 614 5.77 -27.11 -10.06
CA GLY A 614 4.55 -27.92 -10.17
C GLY A 614 4.79 -29.40 -9.83
N TYR A 615 3.76 -30.22 -10.04
CA TYR A 615 3.74 -31.63 -9.64
C TYR A 615 3.50 -32.54 -10.85
N SER A 616 4.10 -33.74 -10.82
CA SER A 616 3.69 -34.87 -11.66
C SER A 616 2.80 -35.78 -10.82
N PHE A 617 1.87 -36.51 -11.45
CA PHE A 617 1.01 -37.46 -10.75
C PHE A 617 0.95 -38.79 -11.51
N SER A 618 0.74 -39.89 -10.78
CA SER A 618 0.57 -41.23 -11.30
C SER A 618 -0.39 -42.02 -10.40
N PHE A 619 -0.92 -43.12 -10.91
CA PHE A 619 -1.78 -44.04 -10.17
C PHE A 619 -1.10 -45.41 -10.06
N PRO A 620 -0.05 -45.57 -9.24
CA PRO A 620 0.81 -46.76 -9.24
C PRO A 620 0.09 -48.04 -8.78
N PHE A 621 -1.12 -47.92 -8.24
CA PHE A 621 -1.98 -49.02 -7.81
C PHE A 621 -2.99 -49.45 -8.90
N LEU A 622 -2.99 -48.81 -10.07
CA LEU A 622 -3.82 -49.19 -11.22
C LEU A 622 -2.92 -49.66 -12.36
N ASP A 623 -3.37 -50.67 -13.08
CA ASP A 623 -2.70 -51.15 -14.28
C ASP A 623 -2.79 -50.11 -15.41
N ASP A 624 -1.71 -49.96 -16.19
CA ASP A 624 -1.63 -49.02 -17.32
C ASP A 624 -2.71 -49.28 -18.39
N SER A 625 -3.26 -50.50 -18.46
CA SER A 625 -4.40 -50.85 -19.32
C SER A 625 -5.70 -50.19 -18.90
N ILE A 626 -5.86 -49.84 -17.61
CA ILE A 626 -7.04 -49.15 -17.08
C ILE A 626 -6.91 -47.65 -17.33
N ILE A 627 -5.76 -47.08 -16.95
CA ILE A 627 -5.47 -45.68 -17.16
C ILE A 627 -3.98 -45.43 -17.28
N LYS A 628 -3.57 -44.75 -18.34
CA LYS A 628 -2.18 -44.35 -18.55
C LYS A 628 -2.04 -42.84 -18.44
N VAL A 629 -1.17 -42.38 -17.54
CA VAL A 629 -0.75 -40.97 -17.49
C VAL A 629 0.42 -40.79 -18.44
N ASN A 630 0.23 -39.99 -19.48
CA ASN A 630 1.33 -39.68 -20.41
C ASN A 630 2.29 -38.64 -19.81
N ASP A 631 3.50 -38.50 -20.37
CA ASP A 631 4.55 -37.57 -19.91
C ASP A 631 4.07 -36.10 -19.78
N ASP A 632 3.03 -35.72 -20.52
CA ASP A 632 2.38 -34.41 -20.48
C ASP A 632 1.28 -34.28 -19.38
N ASN A 633 1.22 -35.19 -18.40
CA ASN A 633 0.15 -35.26 -17.40
C ASN A 633 -1.27 -35.34 -18.02
N LYS A 634 -1.40 -36.04 -19.14
CA LYS A 634 -2.69 -36.24 -19.84
C LYS A 634 -3.36 -37.54 -19.41
N LEU A 635 -4.69 -37.52 -19.38
CA LEU A 635 -5.55 -38.64 -18.99
C LEU A 635 -6.72 -38.80 -19.97
N ASN A 636 -7.00 -40.05 -20.34
CA ASN A 636 -8.15 -40.38 -21.19
C ASN A 636 -9.39 -40.68 -20.31
N LEU A 637 -10.08 -39.63 -19.86
CA LEU A 637 -11.24 -39.74 -18.99
C LEU A 637 -12.45 -39.00 -19.56
N TYR A 638 -13.58 -39.70 -19.70
CA TYR A 638 -14.86 -39.09 -20.06
C TYR A 638 -15.28 -38.11 -18.95
N LYS A 639 -15.40 -36.83 -19.33
CA LYS A 639 -15.66 -35.69 -18.44
C LYS A 639 -14.73 -35.65 -17.21
N TYR A 640 -13.49 -36.14 -17.32
CA TYR A 640 -12.54 -36.24 -16.19
C TYR A 640 -13.02 -37.13 -15.03
N VAL A 641 -13.95 -38.07 -15.29
CA VAL A 641 -14.49 -38.97 -14.27
C VAL A 641 -14.31 -40.45 -14.64
N PHE A 642 -14.69 -40.87 -15.84
CA PHE A 642 -14.78 -42.30 -16.17
C PHE A 642 -13.78 -42.74 -17.24
N PRO A 643 -13.09 -43.89 -17.08
CA PRO A 643 -12.33 -44.52 -18.16
C PRO A 643 -13.30 -45.02 -19.25
N PRO A 644 -13.12 -44.65 -20.53
CA PRO A 644 -14.09 -44.97 -21.58
C PRO A 644 -14.11 -46.45 -21.97
N HIS A 645 -13.01 -47.19 -21.77
CA HIS A 645 -12.86 -48.58 -22.23
C HIS A 645 -13.15 -49.64 -21.16
N LEU A 646 -13.59 -49.23 -19.97
CA LEU A 646 -13.90 -50.18 -18.91
C LEU A 646 -15.22 -50.91 -19.22
N GLU A 647 -15.21 -52.25 -19.25
CA GLU A 647 -16.39 -53.06 -19.62
C GLU A 647 -17.62 -52.77 -18.76
N LYS A 648 -17.41 -52.49 -17.47
CA LYS A 648 -18.45 -52.09 -16.52
C LYS A 648 -18.03 -50.80 -15.84
N PRO A 649 -18.91 -49.81 -15.68
CA PRO A 649 -18.56 -48.54 -15.07
C PRO A 649 -18.49 -48.66 -13.54
N THR A 650 -17.48 -49.36 -13.03
CA THR A 650 -17.27 -49.62 -11.59
C THR A 650 -16.14 -48.80 -10.98
N LEU A 651 -15.42 -48.02 -11.80
CA LEU A 651 -14.32 -47.16 -11.40
C LEU A 651 -14.58 -45.71 -11.84
N ALA A 652 -14.32 -44.75 -10.95
CA ALA A 652 -14.43 -43.32 -11.23
C ALA A 652 -13.28 -42.55 -10.57
N PHE A 653 -12.79 -41.53 -11.27
CA PHE A 653 -11.77 -40.59 -10.83
C PHE A 653 -12.45 -39.29 -10.39
N LEU A 654 -12.05 -38.77 -9.23
CA LEU A 654 -12.66 -37.59 -8.64
C LEU A 654 -11.58 -36.55 -8.36
N GLY A 655 -11.81 -35.31 -8.78
CA GLY A 655 -10.89 -34.19 -8.57
C GLY A 655 -9.68 -34.15 -9.47
N VAL A 656 -9.62 -34.99 -10.51
CA VAL A 656 -8.51 -35.04 -11.47
C VAL A 656 -8.71 -34.00 -12.59
N LEU A 657 -8.92 -32.75 -12.19
CA LEU A 657 -8.99 -31.58 -13.06
C LEU A 657 -8.61 -30.28 -12.32
N GLN A 658 -8.29 -29.23 -13.07
CA GLN A 658 -7.97 -27.90 -12.55
C GLN A 658 -9.00 -26.88 -13.04
N PRO A 659 -10.14 -26.69 -12.34
CA PRO A 659 -11.12 -25.70 -12.72
C PRO A 659 -10.60 -24.28 -12.45
N PHE A 660 -10.94 -23.33 -13.33
CA PHE A 660 -10.87 -21.88 -13.03
C PHE A 660 -11.97 -21.49 -12.02
N GLY A 661 -11.86 -22.01 -10.80
CA GLY A 661 -12.87 -21.92 -9.75
C GLY A 661 -12.57 -22.88 -8.60
N ALA A 662 -13.55 -23.13 -7.74
CA ALA A 662 -13.36 -23.98 -6.57
C ALA A 662 -13.41 -25.47 -6.95
N ILE A 663 -12.42 -26.27 -6.53
CA ILE A 663 -12.38 -27.72 -6.77
C ILE A 663 -13.37 -28.51 -5.89
N ILE A 664 -13.66 -28.04 -4.67
CA ILE A 664 -14.52 -28.77 -3.73
C ILE A 664 -15.94 -29.01 -4.30
N PRO A 665 -16.65 -28.01 -4.85
CA PRO A 665 -17.93 -28.22 -5.53
C PRO A 665 -17.88 -29.20 -6.70
N VAL A 666 -16.77 -29.18 -7.45
CA VAL A 666 -16.55 -30.04 -8.61
C VAL A 666 -16.50 -31.49 -8.18
N VAL A 667 -15.66 -31.80 -7.19
CA VAL A 667 -15.49 -33.17 -6.65
C VAL A 667 -16.80 -33.70 -6.08
N GLU A 668 -17.58 -32.84 -5.40
CA GLU A 668 -18.89 -33.21 -4.87
C GLU A 668 -19.88 -33.60 -5.97
N LEU A 669 -19.95 -32.83 -7.06
CA LEU A 669 -20.80 -33.15 -8.20
C LEU A 669 -20.34 -34.42 -8.92
N GLN A 670 -19.04 -34.57 -9.17
CA GLN A 670 -18.48 -35.79 -9.76
C GLN A 670 -18.84 -37.02 -8.91
N SER A 671 -18.74 -36.92 -7.58
CA SER A 671 -19.10 -38.00 -6.66
C SER A 671 -20.58 -38.37 -6.75
N ARG A 672 -21.46 -37.36 -6.83
CA ARG A 672 -22.91 -37.56 -6.98
C ARG A 672 -23.26 -38.21 -8.32
N TRP A 673 -22.56 -37.86 -9.38
CA TRP A 673 -22.76 -38.51 -10.67
C TRP A 673 -22.23 -39.94 -10.66
N ALA A 674 -21.00 -40.14 -10.15
CA ALA A 674 -20.35 -41.45 -10.06
C ALA A 674 -21.21 -42.49 -9.34
N THR A 675 -21.70 -42.15 -8.16
CA THR A 675 -22.55 -43.05 -7.36
C THR A 675 -23.88 -43.40 -8.04
N ARG A 676 -24.43 -42.51 -8.88
CA ARG A 676 -25.66 -42.79 -9.65
C ARG A 676 -25.41 -43.73 -10.81
N ILE A 677 -24.25 -43.62 -11.47
CA ILE A 677 -23.79 -44.58 -12.47
C ILE A 677 -23.60 -45.96 -11.82
N PHE A 678 -22.92 -46.02 -10.67
CA PHE A 678 -22.69 -47.28 -9.94
C PHE A 678 -23.99 -47.94 -9.49
N LYS A 679 -25.00 -47.15 -9.09
CA LYS A 679 -26.34 -47.64 -8.74
C LYS A 679 -27.17 -48.03 -9.98
N GLY A 680 -26.73 -47.71 -11.19
CA GLY A 680 -27.47 -47.94 -12.44
C GLY A 680 -28.66 -46.99 -12.66
N VAL A 681 -28.73 -45.88 -11.91
CA VAL A 681 -29.78 -44.86 -12.06
C VAL A 681 -29.55 -44.01 -13.30
N THR A 682 -28.27 -43.75 -13.61
CA THR A 682 -27.81 -43.10 -14.83
C THR A 682 -26.93 -44.09 -15.59
N ARG A 683 -26.84 -43.96 -16.92
CA ARG A 683 -25.97 -44.81 -17.75
C ARG A 683 -24.95 -43.95 -18.48
N LEU A 684 -23.74 -44.49 -18.67
CA LEU A 684 -22.75 -43.86 -19.54
C LEU A 684 -23.17 -44.04 -21.00
N PRO A 685 -22.82 -43.09 -21.89
CA PRO A 685 -23.02 -43.26 -23.31
C PRO A 685 -22.05 -44.30 -23.89
N PRO A 686 -22.26 -44.77 -25.13
CA PRO A 686 -21.34 -45.67 -25.81
C PRO A 686 -19.91 -45.12 -25.89
N VAL A 687 -18.91 -46.03 -25.95
CA VAL A 687 -17.48 -45.69 -25.96
C VAL A 687 -17.13 -44.65 -27.04
N HIS A 688 -17.62 -44.81 -28.25
CA HIS A 688 -17.34 -43.90 -29.36
C HIS A 688 -17.84 -42.46 -29.10
N GLU A 689 -18.95 -42.29 -28.37
CA GLU A 689 -19.45 -40.97 -27.97
C GLU A 689 -18.57 -40.37 -26.87
N MET A 690 -18.13 -41.19 -25.90
CA MET A 690 -17.21 -40.77 -24.86
C MET A 690 -15.88 -40.28 -25.44
N GLU A 691 -15.29 -41.04 -26.38
CA GLU A 691 -14.05 -40.66 -27.06
C GLU A 691 -14.20 -39.39 -27.90
N SER A 692 -15.29 -39.28 -28.65
CA SER A 692 -15.62 -38.08 -29.42
C SER A 692 -15.72 -36.84 -28.52
N HIS A 693 -16.34 -37.00 -27.35
CA HIS A 693 -16.41 -35.94 -26.34
C HIS A 693 -15.04 -35.56 -25.78
N ILE A 694 -14.20 -36.54 -25.43
CA ILE A 694 -12.85 -36.32 -24.92
C ILE A 694 -12.04 -35.54 -25.95
N LYS A 695 -12.01 -35.98 -27.20
CA LYS A 695 -11.30 -35.30 -28.29
C LYS A 695 -11.78 -33.87 -28.50
N LYS A 696 -13.11 -33.66 -28.52
CA LYS A 696 -13.71 -32.31 -28.62
C LYS A 696 -13.31 -31.42 -27.45
N THR A 697 -13.22 -31.99 -26.25
CA THR A 697 -12.82 -31.27 -25.03
C THR A 697 -11.34 -30.88 -25.10
N GLU A 698 -10.47 -31.80 -25.49
CA GLU A 698 -9.04 -31.54 -25.71
C GLU A 698 -8.81 -30.45 -26.77
N ASP A 699 -9.50 -30.54 -27.91
CA ASP A 699 -9.42 -29.53 -28.98
C ASP A 699 -9.86 -28.14 -28.49
N LYS A 700 -10.91 -28.10 -27.65
CA LYS A 700 -11.38 -26.85 -27.03
C LYS A 700 -10.37 -26.32 -26.03
N GLN A 701 -9.76 -27.18 -25.20
CA GLN A 701 -8.72 -26.78 -24.25
C GLN A 701 -7.49 -26.19 -24.96
N VAL A 702 -6.97 -26.85 -26.00
CA VAL A 702 -5.80 -26.37 -26.76
C VAL A 702 -6.04 -25.01 -27.40
N LYS A 703 -7.28 -24.73 -27.83
CA LYS A 703 -7.67 -23.42 -28.38
C LYS A 703 -7.85 -22.35 -27.30
N THR A 704 -8.17 -22.74 -26.07
CA THR A 704 -8.56 -21.81 -24.99
C THR A 704 -7.40 -21.49 -24.05
N PHE A 705 -6.62 -22.50 -23.67
CA PHE A 705 -5.56 -22.44 -22.66
C PHE A 705 -4.19 -22.64 -23.26
N THR A 706 -3.18 -22.04 -22.63
CA THR A 706 -1.79 -22.12 -23.09
C THR A 706 -1.27 -23.55 -22.93
N LYS A 707 -0.66 -24.11 -23.98
CA LYS A 707 -0.09 -25.47 -23.93
C LYS A 707 1.10 -25.48 -22.97
N SER A 708 0.92 -26.04 -21.78
CA SER A 708 2.01 -26.34 -20.84
C SER A 708 1.68 -27.59 -20.03
N ARG A 709 2.72 -28.31 -19.58
CA ARG A 709 2.61 -29.56 -18.80
C ARG A 709 1.77 -29.41 -17.52
N ASN A 710 1.68 -28.20 -16.97
CA ASN A 710 0.92 -27.90 -15.76
C ASN A 710 -0.51 -27.43 -16.04
N GLN A 711 -0.95 -27.40 -17.31
CA GLN A 711 -2.23 -26.78 -17.72
C GLN A 711 -3.11 -27.69 -18.59
N THR A 712 -2.73 -28.96 -18.76
CA THR A 712 -3.48 -29.96 -19.54
C THR A 712 -4.84 -30.31 -18.94
N LEU A 713 -5.04 -30.03 -17.65
CA LEU A 713 -6.27 -30.33 -16.91
C LEU A 713 -7.18 -29.10 -16.70
N GLN A 714 -6.89 -27.96 -17.34
CA GLN A 714 -7.62 -26.72 -17.09
C GLN A 714 -9.00 -26.68 -17.73
N MET A 715 -10.05 -26.37 -16.95
CA MET A 715 -11.43 -26.21 -17.43
C MET A 715 -12.09 -24.91 -16.97
N HIS A 716 -13.10 -24.46 -17.72
CA HIS A 716 -14.01 -23.42 -17.26
C HIS A 716 -14.98 -23.97 -16.20
N PHE A 717 -14.92 -23.41 -14.98
CA PHE A 717 -15.66 -23.89 -13.82
C PHE A 717 -17.18 -23.99 -14.06
N ILE A 718 -17.83 -22.91 -14.53
CA ILE A 718 -19.30 -22.89 -14.68
C ILE A 718 -19.77 -23.88 -15.75
N GLU A 719 -19.07 -23.94 -16.90
CA GLU A 719 -19.41 -24.84 -17.99
C GLU A 719 -19.33 -26.30 -17.54
N TYR A 720 -18.24 -26.67 -16.86
CA TYR A 720 -18.05 -28.03 -16.36
C TYR A 720 -19.08 -28.40 -15.28
N MET A 721 -19.33 -27.50 -14.33
CA MET A 721 -20.32 -27.72 -13.27
C MET A 721 -21.73 -27.93 -13.86
N ASP A 722 -22.13 -27.13 -14.85
CA ASP A 722 -23.40 -27.28 -15.55
C ASP A 722 -23.48 -28.60 -16.33
N GLU A 723 -22.38 -29.02 -16.94
CA GLU A 723 -22.29 -30.27 -17.70
C GLU A 723 -22.50 -31.50 -16.81
N VAL A 724 -21.80 -31.58 -15.67
CA VAL A 724 -21.99 -32.67 -14.70
C VAL A 724 -23.37 -32.57 -14.04
N ALA A 725 -23.86 -31.35 -13.78
CA ALA A 725 -25.20 -31.14 -13.23
C ALA A 725 -26.33 -31.59 -14.18
N MET A 726 -26.13 -31.53 -15.50
CA MET A 726 -27.09 -32.08 -16.48
C MET A 726 -27.19 -33.59 -16.36
N GLU A 727 -26.07 -34.31 -16.21
CA GLU A 727 -26.06 -35.77 -16.04
C GLU A 727 -26.80 -36.23 -14.78
N ILE A 728 -26.80 -35.41 -13.73
CA ILE A 728 -27.50 -35.71 -12.48
C ILE A 728 -28.97 -35.26 -12.53
N GLY A 729 -29.32 -34.31 -13.41
CA GLY A 729 -30.65 -33.70 -13.50
C GLY A 729 -30.89 -32.58 -12.48
N ILE A 730 -29.85 -31.78 -12.16
CA ILE A 730 -29.88 -30.73 -11.12
C ILE A 730 -29.41 -29.36 -11.62
N ARG A 731 -29.14 -29.22 -12.93
CA ARG A 731 -28.70 -27.95 -13.52
C ARG A 731 -29.80 -26.89 -13.40
N PRO A 732 -29.57 -25.72 -12.77
CA PRO A 732 -30.57 -24.65 -12.59
C PRO A 732 -31.17 -24.15 -13.91
N SER A 733 -32.51 -24.12 -13.98
CA SER A 733 -33.30 -23.68 -15.13
C SER A 733 -33.71 -22.24 -14.90
N LEU A 734 -32.93 -21.33 -15.49
CA LEU A 734 -33.16 -19.89 -15.36
C LEU A 734 -34.56 -19.48 -15.84
N MET A 735 -35.05 -20.07 -16.93
CA MET A 735 -36.39 -19.77 -17.46
C MET A 735 -37.49 -20.17 -16.49
N HIS A 736 -37.42 -21.38 -15.93
CA HIS A 736 -38.38 -21.81 -14.93
C HIS A 736 -38.34 -20.90 -13.70
N LEU A 737 -37.14 -20.62 -13.18
CA LEU A 737 -36.97 -19.73 -12.02
C LEU A 737 -37.42 -18.31 -12.28
N LEU A 738 -37.32 -17.80 -13.51
CA LEU A 738 -37.80 -16.47 -13.87
C LEU A 738 -39.31 -16.31 -13.63
N PHE A 739 -40.08 -17.38 -13.83
CA PHE A 739 -41.52 -17.39 -13.61
C PHE A 739 -41.92 -17.83 -12.20
N THR A 740 -41.16 -18.74 -11.55
CA THR A 740 -41.54 -19.27 -10.23
C THR A 740 -40.92 -18.52 -9.05
N ASP A 741 -39.71 -17.98 -9.20
CA ASP A 741 -38.97 -17.25 -8.17
C ASP A 741 -38.03 -16.20 -8.81
N PRO A 742 -38.57 -15.08 -9.31
CA PRO A 742 -37.79 -14.08 -10.06
C PRO A 742 -36.62 -13.50 -9.26
N GLN A 743 -36.77 -13.42 -7.94
CA GLN A 743 -35.71 -12.98 -7.05
C GLN A 743 -34.52 -13.94 -7.08
N LEU A 744 -34.78 -15.25 -6.97
CA LEU A 744 -33.74 -16.26 -7.05
C LEU A 744 -33.10 -16.31 -8.45
N ALA A 745 -33.90 -16.18 -9.51
CA ALA A 745 -33.41 -16.11 -10.89
C ALA A 745 -32.41 -14.96 -11.08
N TYR A 746 -32.72 -13.77 -10.54
CA TYR A 746 -31.81 -12.63 -10.55
C TYR A 746 -30.47 -12.96 -9.87
N HIS A 747 -30.51 -13.58 -8.68
CA HIS A 747 -29.30 -13.91 -7.92
C HIS A 747 -28.45 -15.01 -8.56
N ILE A 748 -29.05 -15.95 -9.30
CA ILE A 748 -28.30 -16.97 -10.05
C ILE A 748 -27.68 -16.37 -11.31
N PHE A 749 -28.40 -15.48 -12.00
CA PHE A 749 -27.92 -14.91 -13.26
C PHE A 749 -26.88 -13.80 -13.05
N PHE A 750 -27.13 -12.85 -12.14
CA PHE A 750 -26.25 -11.70 -11.89
C PHE A 750 -25.35 -11.87 -10.68
N GLY A 751 -25.57 -12.90 -9.86
CA GLY A 751 -24.75 -13.19 -8.69
C GLY A 751 -23.62 -14.19 -8.97
N PRO A 752 -22.82 -14.50 -7.94
CA PRO A 752 -21.79 -15.53 -8.05
C PRO A 752 -22.42 -16.91 -8.24
N CYS A 753 -21.80 -17.71 -9.11
CA CYS A 753 -22.12 -19.12 -9.32
C CYS A 753 -21.66 -19.93 -8.10
N THR A 754 -22.54 -20.09 -7.11
CA THR A 754 -22.26 -20.81 -5.87
C THR A 754 -22.78 -22.25 -5.92
N PRO A 755 -22.15 -23.21 -5.21
CA PRO A 755 -22.57 -24.62 -5.23
C PRO A 755 -24.02 -24.84 -4.80
N TYR A 756 -24.60 -23.91 -4.04
CA TYR A 756 -25.98 -23.96 -3.57
C TYR A 756 -27.00 -24.05 -4.71
N GLN A 757 -26.69 -23.50 -5.89
CA GLN A 757 -27.61 -23.53 -7.04
C GLN A 757 -27.87 -24.95 -7.55
N TYR A 758 -26.88 -25.85 -7.43
CA TYR A 758 -26.99 -27.27 -7.78
C TYR A 758 -27.65 -28.12 -6.68
N ARG A 759 -28.27 -27.46 -5.70
CA ARG A 759 -29.05 -28.05 -4.61
C ARG A 759 -30.49 -27.51 -4.56
N LEU A 760 -30.93 -26.74 -5.55
CA LEU A 760 -32.28 -26.17 -5.60
C LEU A 760 -33.37 -27.21 -5.89
N TYR A 761 -33.05 -28.24 -6.64
CA TYR A 761 -33.98 -29.29 -7.05
C TYR A 761 -33.26 -30.59 -7.40
N GLY A 762 -34.04 -31.62 -7.71
CA GLY A 762 -33.56 -32.94 -8.07
C GLY A 762 -32.92 -33.70 -6.91
N PRO A 763 -32.18 -34.79 -7.21
CA PRO A 763 -31.56 -35.66 -6.22
C PRO A 763 -30.58 -34.90 -5.33
N GLY A 764 -30.76 -34.95 -4.01
CA GLY A 764 -29.92 -34.21 -3.07
C GLY A 764 -30.30 -32.74 -2.90
N LYS A 765 -31.53 -32.34 -3.29
CA LYS A 765 -32.09 -31.02 -2.96
C LYS A 765 -31.88 -30.67 -1.49
N TRP A 766 -31.45 -29.43 -1.23
CA TRP A 766 -31.28 -28.91 0.12
C TRP A 766 -32.28 -27.76 0.36
N PRO A 767 -33.20 -27.88 1.35
CA PRO A 767 -34.17 -26.82 1.65
C PRO A 767 -33.55 -25.45 1.93
N GLY A 768 -32.32 -25.42 2.46
CA GLY A 768 -31.58 -24.18 2.75
C GLY A 768 -30.95 -23.50 1.53
N ALA A 769 -30.92 -24.13 0.36
CA ALA A 769 -30.19 -23.64 -0.82
C ALA A 769 -30.64 -22.23 -1.25
N ARG A 770 -31.96 -22.00 -1.33
CA ARG A 770 -32.52 -20.68 -1.64
C ARG A 770 -32.03 -19.61 -0.67
N LYS A 771 -32.17 -19.87 0.63
CA LYS A 771 -31.74 -18.92 1.69
C LYS A 771 -30.24 -18.67 1.61
N ALA A 772 -29.43 -19.69 1.34
CA ALA A 772 -27.98 -19.56 1.19
C ALA A 772 -27.62 -18.64 0.01
N ILE A 773 -28.26 -18.80 -1.16
CA ILE A 773 -28.03 -17.94 -2.34
C ILE A 773 -28.45 -16.49 -2.05
N LEU A 774 -29.62 -16.28 -1.46
CA LEU A 774 -30.12 -14.94 -1.15
C LEU A 774 -29.28 -14.21 -0.09
N THR A 775 -28.63 -14.95 0.81
CA THR A 775 -27.82 -14.37 1.91
C THR A 775 -26.31 -14.46 1.68
N GLN A 776 -25.85 -14.95 0.53
CA GLN A 776 -24.44 -15.26 0.28
C GLN A 776 -23.50 -14.06 0.49
N TRP A 777 -23.88 -12.86 0.05
CA TRP A 777 -23.06 -11.66 0.24
C TRP A 777 -22.92 -11.29 1.72
N ASN A 778 -23.99 -11.42 2.51
CA ASN A 778 -23.92 -11.17 3.96
C ASN A 778 -23.02 -12.19 4.65
N ARG A 779 -23.08 -13.46 4.24
CA ARG A 779 -22.22 -14.53 4.78
C ARG A 779 -20.74 -14.27 4.48
N THR A 780 -20.42 -13.68 3.33
CA THR A 780 -19.04 -13.33 2.95
C THR A 780 -18.55 -12.06 3.63
N LEU A 781 -19.38 -11.01 3.74
CA LEU A 781 -18.96 -9.70 4.24
C LEU A 781 -19.01 -9.58 5.77
N ASN A 782 -19.95 -10.25 6.44
CA ASN A 782 -20.11 -10.13 7.90
C ASN A 782 -18.86 -10.52 8.69
N PRO A 783 -18.09 -11.58 8.33
CA PRO A 783 -16.85 -11.92 9.01
C PRO A 783 -15.77 -10.84 8.97
N SER A 784 -15.73 -10.01 7.90
CA SER A 784 -14.79 -8.89 7.76
C SER A 784 -15.29 -7.60 8.44
N ARG A 785 -16.59 -7.52 8.73
CA ARG A 785 -17.24 -6.37 9.40
C ARG A 785 -17.23 -6.50 10.92
N THR A 786 -16.05 -6.67 11.52
CA THR A 786 -15.90 -6.83 12.97
C THR A 786 -15.99 -5.51 13.77
N ARG A 787 -16.09 -4.36 13.08
CA ARG A 787 -16.42 -3.04 13.64
C ARG A 787 -17.59 -2.43 12.85
N VAL A 788 -18.65 -2.00 13.54
CA VAL A 788 -19.82 -1.37 12.91
C VAL A 788 -19.51 0.10 12.56
N THR A 789 -19.81 0.50 11.32
CA THR A 789 -19.69 1.88 10.82
C THR A 789 -21.07 2.52 10.64
N TYR A 790 -21.16 3.86 10.62
CA TYR A 790 -22.44 4.61 10.65
C TYR A 790 -23.38 4.31 9.46
N LYS A 791 -22.85 4.07 8.25
CA LYS A 791 -23.67 3.70 7.07
C LYS A 791 -24.21 2.27 7.14
N CYS A 792 -23.54 1.38 7.87
CA CYS A 792 -23.98 -0.01 8.06
C CYS A 792 -25.34 -0.09 8.77
N GLN A 793 -25.73 0.94 9.54
CA GLN A 793 -27.06 1.04 10.16
C GLN A 793 -28.17 1.48 9.16
N LYS A 794 -27.81 2.02 7.99
CA LYS A 794 -28.75 2.64 7.03
C LYS A 794 -28.83 1.93 5.67
N SER A 795 -28.12 0.82 5.44
CA SER A 795 -28.13 0.15 4.13
C SER A 795 -29.49 -0.52 3.85
N LYS A 796 -30.37 0.17 3.12
CA LYS A 796 -31.53 -0.46 2.46
C LYS A 796 -31.04 -1.30 1.28
N PRO A 797 -31.62 -2.48 1.02
CA PRO A 797 -31.17 -3.35 -0.07
C PRO A 797 -31.37 -2.64 -1.42
N HIS A 798 -30.32 -2.69 -2.26
CA HIS A 798 -30.25 -2.19 -3.64
C HIS A 798 -31.29 -2.78 -4.63
N PHE A 799 -32.23 -3.58 -4.12
CA PHE A 799 -33.18 -4.40 -4.86
C PHE A 799 -34.09 -3.61 -5.80
N LYS A 800 -34.59 -2.43 -5.40
CA LYS A 800 -35.55 -1.66 -6.22
C LYS A 800 -34.94 -1.10 -7.51
N ARG A 801 -33.67 -0.68 -7.49
CA ARG A 801 -32.99 -0.11 -8.68
C ARG A 801 -32.51 -1.20 -9.64
N GLN A 802 -32.27 -2.40 -9.12
CA GLN A 802 -31.82 -3.57 -9.87
C GLN A 802 -32.97 -4.35 -10.52
N LEU A 803 -34.16 -4.37 -9.88
CA LEU A 803 -35.38 -4.93 -10.47
C LEU A 803 -35.77 -4.19 -11.76
N GLY A 804 -35.58 -2.87 -11.84
CA GLY A 804 -35.80 -2.10 -13.06
C GLY A 804 -34.89 -2.50 -14.23
N ILE A 805 -33.63 -2.88 -13.96
CA ILE A 805 -32.68 -3.36 -14.98
C ILE A 805 -33.06 -4.77 -15.43
N LEU A 806 -33.49 -5.64 -14.49
CA LEU A 806 -33.97 -6.98 -14.81
C LEU A 806 -35.23 -6.93 -15.70
N VAL A 807 -36.19 -6.06 -15.36
CA VAL A 807 -37.40 -5.86 -16.18
C VAL A 807 -37.04 -5.36 -17.59
N MET A 808 -36.07 -4.43 -17.69
CA MET A 808 -35.57 -3.92 -18.98
C MET A 808 -34.89 -5.01 -19.82
N LEU A 809 -34.09 -5.89 -19.21
CA LEU A 809 -33.44 -7.01 -19.90
C LEU A 809 -34.44 -8.11 -20.30
N ILE A 810 -35.46 -8.36 -19.49
CA ILE A 810 -36.57 -9.26 -19.84
C ILE A 810 -37.34 -8.70 -21.03
N THR A 811 -37.60 -7.38 -21.09
CA THR A 811 -38.27 -6.77 -22.26
C THR A 811 -37.43 -6.87 -23.52
N ILE A 812 -36.11 -6.71 -23.42
CA ILE A 812 -35.18 -6.88 -24.56
C ILE A 812 -35.14 -8.34 -25.02
N LEU A 813 -35.05 -9.31 -24.11
CA LEU A 813 -35.01 -10.74 -24.44
C LEU A 813 -36.34 -11.24 -25.02
N VAL A 814 -37.48 -10.79 -24.48
CA VAL A 814 -38.81 -11.08 -25.02
C VAL A 814 -38.98 -10.43 -26.39
N GLY A 815 -38.49 -9.20 -26.58
CA GLY A 815 -38.48 -8.51 -27.88
C GLY A 815 -37.64 -9.25 -28.94
N LEU A 816 -36.44 -9.71 -28.59
CA LEU A 816 -35.59 -10.50 -29.48
C LEU A 816 -36.20 -11.86 -29.82
N TYR A 817 -36.85 -12.52 -28.84
CA TYR A 817 -37.58 -13.77 -29.07
C TYR A 817 -38.78 -13.58 -30.01
N TYR A 818 -39.53 -12.49 -29.85
CA TYR A 818 -40.65 -12.13 -30.74
C TYR A 818 -40.17 -11.80 -32.16
N MET A 819 -39.03 -11.12 -32.31
CA MET A 819 -38.45 -10.84 -33.62
C MET A 819 -37.92 -12.09 -34.32
N SER A 820 -37.39 -13.08 -33.58
CA SER A 820 -37.00 -14.38 -34.15
C SER A 820 -38.21 -15.26 -34.53
N PHE A 821 -39.37 -15.05 -33.90
CA PHE A 821 -40.59 -15.79 -34.22
C PHE A 821 -41.30 -15.24 -35.47
N GLN A 822 -41.18 -13.94 -35.74
CA GLN A 822 -41.67 -13.32 -36.99
C GLN A 822 -40.80 -13.59 -38.23
N THR A 823 -39.62 -14.19 -38.07
CA THR A 823 -38.79 -14.63 -39.21
C THR A 823 -39.02 -16.10 -39.60
N PHE A 824 -39.90 -16.80 -38.87
CA PHE A 824 -40.25 -18.22 -39.09
C PHE A 824 -41.73 -18.44 -39.47
N LEU A 825 -42.52 -17.36 -39.53
CA LEU A 825 -43.86 -17.26 -40.14
C LEU A 825 -43.72 -16.40 -41.39
#